data_AF-A0A4R4PVC2-F1
#
_entry.id   AF-A0A4R4PVC2-F1
#
_cell.length_a   1.000
_cell.length_b   1.000
_cell.length_c   1.000
_cell.angle_alpha   90.00
_cell.angle_beta   90.00
_cell.angle_gamma   90.00
#
_symmetry.space_group_name_H-M   'P 1'
#
loop_
_entity.id
_entity.type
_entity.pdbx_description
1 polymer ?
#
loop_
_entity_poly.entity_id
_entity_poly.type
_entity_poly.pdbx_seq_one_letter_code
_entity_poly.pdbx_strand_id
1 'polypeptide(L)'
;MSNAPARHRRYGALAALALCVAALVPAAPASGAAPPTTARLPGYVASLTARHLDGQDDDLLTAGLGLAGLREPDPPGFADPEHPTPAELRRLAIWGAAGLYGDDSGGLGRLYGPDIGPEGRPVPGDGRIPGTEYTATAGTGADPVTFVVQVPDDLDRSRPCVVAAPAAGLLGVYQAIGGAGAWALHRGCAVAYTDKGMGPGFHDLASDTVMAADGTTGPRAELGDLAVFDAGLSDAARERYNARSPYRIAFKQAHSGRNPQATWGRDTVRAVELALALLNREHRAGGPSDGYTPENTTVIAAGVSNGGGAVLAAGEQDRRGLIDAVVAAAPQLNLAPLRGVAVRQGGVRVPAAGMPLVRYGALAALLQPCAVLADPQAPGHDSFDRSAAARRCAALVGDDPRLVSRADAAAAGPAGLPELAQRALVRAGFQPTSGYLQASHYDPQTPVSYAMSFARASAADALCGYSWAATDADGRPAPYTAAQLAAAFATSGGRAPAPGTLINDRSHGGPVADRRSLGPDGRPDYNLAGERCVYRLAFGDPATAAERAWADRVAQGLDETRRDGDLGGRPALVVQGRDDARVPVNHSARPYLGLNARAEGEASRLSYVEVTNAHHSDSTAAGFDNRYVPLGYYYQQALDLMWDHLTTGRALPPSQVVRTVPRGGEPGRAPELTPANVPPIAADPAPGDRVRLRGTAVDVPD
;
A
#
# COMPACT_ATOMS: atom_id res chain seq x y z
N MET A 1 14.54 -43.81 -65.26
CA MET A 1 13.09 -43.80 -65.53
C MET A 1 12.57 -42.43 -65.12
N SER A 2 11.91 -41.59 -65.89
CA SER A 2 11.75 -41.41 -67.33
C SER A 2 11.17 -39.99 -67.43
N ASN A 3 11.77 -39.17 -68.30
CA ASN A 3 11.16 -38.09 -69.09
C ASN A 3 10.50 -36.86 -68.42
N ALA A 4 11.16 -35.72 -68.65
CA ALA A 4 10.64 -34.36 -68.87
C ALA A 4 9.66 -34.32 -70.10
N PRO A 5 9.06 -33.19 -70.59
CA PRO A 5 9.71 -31.89 -70.82
C PRO A 5 8.86 -30.58 -70.82
N ALA A 6 9.63 -29.49 -70.95
CA ALA A 6 9.41 -28.11 -71.40
C ALA A 6 8.21 -27.73 -72.31
N ARG A 7 7.88 -26.43 -72.30
CA ARG A 7 7.82 -25.58 -73.52
C ARG A 7 7.88 -24.06 -73.24
N HIS A 8 8.90 -23.43 -73.83
CA HIS A 8 8.92 -22.01 -74.19
C HIS A 8 8.02 -21.73 -75.42
N ARG A 9 7.49 -20.51 -75.59
CA ARG A 9 7.89 -19.55 -76.67
C ARG A 9 6.86 -18.44 -76.98
N ARG A 10 7.41 -17.22 -77.10
CA ARG A 10 7.27 -16.21 -78.18
C ARG A 10 6.20 -15.11 -78.11
N TYR A 11 6.76 -13.90 -77.92
CA TYR A 11 6.51 -12.63 -78.60
C TYR A 11 5.58 -12.60 -79.82
N GLY A 12 4.71 -11.57 -79.82
CA GLY A 12 4.07 -11.00 -80.99
C GLY A 12 3.61 -9.57 -80.68
N ALA A 13 4.39 -8.59 -81.15
CA ALA A 13 4.06 -7.17 -81.12
C ALA A 13 3.02 -6.85 -82.19
N LEU A 14 2.12 -5.91 -81.91
CA LEU A 14 1.44 -5.09 -82.92
C LEU A 14 1.19 -3.70 -82.33
N ALA A 15 1.81 -2.72 -82.97
CA ALA A 15 1.66 -1.29 -82.71
C ALA A 15 0.56 -0.70 -83.59
N ALA A 16 -0.18 0.29 -83.06
CA ALA A 16 -0.72 1.41 -83.86
C ALA A 16 -1.18 2.58 -82.96
N LEU A 17 -0.37 3.64 -83.06
CA LEU A 17 -0.59 5.09 -82.92
C LEU A 17 -1.90 5.70 -82.35
N ALA A 18 -1.63 6.64 -81.41
CA ALA A 18 -2.01 8.06 -81.39
C ALA A 18 -3.45 8.49 -81.01
N LEU A 19 -3.56 9.26 -79.92
CA LEU A 19 -3.74 10.73 -80.00
C LEU A 19 -3.50 11.37 -78.62
N CYS A 20 -2.67 12.42 -78.59
CA CYS A 20 -2.54 13.31 -77.44
C CYS A 20 -3.74 14.26 -77.38
N VAL A 21 -4.44 14.28 -76.24
CA VAL A 21 -5.21 15.46 -75.80
C VAL A 21 -4.85 15.70 -74.34
N ALA A 22 -4.11 16.79 -74.11
CA ALA A 22 -3.87 17.33 -72.79
C ALA A 22 -5.15 17.97 -72.27
N ALA A 23 -5.77 17.36 -71.27
CA ALA A 23 -6.79 18.00 -70.44
C ALA A 23 -6.17 18.26 -69.06
N LEU A 24 -5.98 19.54 -68.73
CA LEU A 24 -5.66 19.99 -67.38
C LEU A 24 -6.75 19.51 -66.42
N VAL A 25 -6.43 18.53 -65.58
CA VAL A 25 -7.21 18.21 -64.38
C VAL A 25 -6.49 18.89 -63.22
N PRO A 26 -7.15 19.78 -62.46
CA PRO A 26 -6.54 20.39 -61.28
C PRO A 26 -6.24 19.28 -60.27
N ALA A 27 -5.03 19.33 -59.69
CA ALA A 27 -4.67 18.47 -58.58
C ALA A 27 -5.72 18.62 -57.47
N ALA A 28 -6.42 17.53 -57.16
CA ALA A 28 -7.21 17.46 -55.94
C ALA A 28 -6.25 17.72 -54.77
N PRO A 29 -6.57 18.62 -53.83
CA PRO A 29 -5.76 18.77 -52.64
C PRO A 29 -5.75 17.41 -51.96
N ALA A 30 -4.56 16.93 -51.62
CA ALA A 30 -4.43 15.82 -50.69
C ALA A 30 -5.30 16.16 -49.48
N SER A 31 -6.39 15.42 -49.32
CA SER A 31 -7.23 15.50 -48.14
C SER A 31 -6.31 15.18 -46.96
N GLY A 32 -5.88 16.22 -46.25
CA GLY A 32 -5.16 16.07 -45.01
C GLY A 32 -5.95 15.10 -44.15
N ALA A 33 -5.30 14.00 -43.76
CA ALA A 33 -5.82 13.16 -42.71
C ALA A 33 -6.24 14.08 -41.57
N ALA A 34 -7.50 13.99 -41.15
CA ALA A 34 -7.95 14.69 -39.96
C ALA A 34 -6.94 14.42 -38.84
N PRO A 35 -6.58 15.43 -38.01
CA PRO A 35 -5.76 15.17 -36.84
C PRO A 35 -6.38 13.99 -36.08
N PRO A 36 -5.60 13.03 -35.57
CA PRO A 36 -6.14 11.91 -34.82
C PRO A 36 -7.07 12.50 -33.76
N THR A 37 -8.32 12.03 -33.75
CA THR A 37 -9.31 12.40 -32.74
C THR A 37 -8.61 12.40 -31.38
N THR A 38 -8.59 13.56 -30.71
CA THR A 38 -7.98 13.72 -29.38
C THR A 38 -8.38 12.52 -28.53
N ALA A 39 -7.39 11.77 -28.04
CA ALA A 39 -7.65 10.54 -27.31
C ALA A 39 -8.64 10.84 -26.17
N ARG A 40 -9.80 10.17 -26.20
CA ARG A 40 -10.86 10.42 -25.23
C ARG A 40 -10.42 9.85 -23.87
N LEU A 41 -10.70 10.59 -22.80
CA LEU A 41 -10.52 10.08 -21.46
C LEU A 41 -11.37 8.81 -21.23
N PRO A 42 -10.90 7.89 -20.38
CA PRO A 42 -11.71 6.75 -19.96
C PRO A 42 -13.04 7.20 -19.33
N GLY A 43 -14.12 6.48 -19.61
CA GLY A 43 -15.47 6.89 -19.19
C GLY A 43 -15.74 6.88 -17.68
N TYR A 44 -14.83 6.34 -16.87
CA TYR A 44 -14.94 6.37 -15.40
C TYR A 44 -14.40 7.67 -14.79
N VAL A 45 -13.68 8.50 -15.54
CA VAL A 45 -13.11 9.77 -15.06
C VAL A 45 -14.24 10.79 -14.89
N ALA A 46 -14.45 11.25 -13.66
CA ALA A 46 -15.47 12.21 -13.30
C ALA A 46 -14.95 13.65 -13.34
N SER A 47 -13.73 13.88 -12.85
CA SER A 47 -13.03 15.16 -12.94
C SER A 47 -11.56 14.97 -13.33
N LEU A 48 -10.99 15.99 -13.96
CA LEU A 48 -9.58 16.06 -14.32
C LEU A 48 -9.09 17.52 -14.21
N THR A 49 -8.04 17.75 -13.44
CA THR A 49 -7.27 18.99 -13.45
C THR A 49 -5.83 18.70 -13.90
N ALA A 50 -5.16 19.70 -14.46
CA ALA A 50 -3.79 19.58 -14.92
C ALA A 50 -2.99 20.82 -14.50
N ARG A 51 -1.72 20.62 -14.16
CA ARG A 51 -0.79 21.68 -13.78
C ARG A 51 0.60 21.36 -14.32
N HIS A 52 1.23 22.34 -14.96
CA HIS A 52 2.63 22.24 -15.37
C HIS A 52 3.52 22.81 -14.26
N LEU A 53 4.63 22.13 -13.98
CA LEU A 53 5.61 22.43 -12.93
C LEU A 53 6.96 22.69 -13.60
N ASP A 54 7.59 23.81 -13.24
CA ASP A 54 8.76 24.36 -13.94
C ASP A 54 10.10 23.71 -13.54
N GLY A 55 10.11 22.90 -12.49
CA GLY A 55 11.33 22.30 -11.95
C GLY A 55 12.22 23.29 -11.21
N GLN A 56 11.72 24.48 -10.87
CA GLN A 56 12.42 25.52 -10.11
C GLN A 56 11.71 25.80 -8.78
N ASP A 57 10.51 26.39 -8.85
CA ASP A 57 9.71 26.76 -7.67
C ASP A 57 8.70 25.65 -7.28
N ASP A 58 8.34 24.79 -8.24
CA ASP A 58 7.57 23.56 -8.02
C ASP A 58 8.04 22.48 -9.00
N ASP A 59 7.92 21.22 -8.61
CA ASP A 59 8.37 20.08 -9.41
C ASP A 59 7.57 18.82 -9.07
N LEU A 60 7.71 17.79 -9.91
CA LEU A 60 6.95 16.55 -9.76
C LEU A 60 7.34 15.78 -8.49
N LEU A 61 8.62 15.74 -8.14
CA LEU A 61 9.16 14.85 -7.10
C LEU A 61 9.24 15.52 -5.72
N THR A 62 9.66 16.79 -5.66
CA THR A 62 9.99 17.46 -4.39
C THR A 62 9.03 18.60 -4.02
N ALA A 63 8.06 18.91 -4.88
CA ALA A 63 7.17 20.07 -4.74
C ALA A 63 7.91 21.41 -4.54
N GLY A 64 9.05 21.57 -5.23
CA GLY A 64 9.93 22.74 -5.16
C GLY A 64 10.91 22.72 -3.99
N LEU A 65 10.84 21.75 -3.07
CA LEU A 65 11.70 21.69 -1.89
C LEU A 65 13.15 21.34 -2.22
N GLY A 66 13.38 20.62 -3.31
CA GLY A 66 14.63 19.93 -3.58
C GLY A 66 14.92 18.83 -2.55
N LEU A 67 15.94 18.01 -2.81
CA LEU A 67 16.35 16.92 -1.92
C LEU A 67 16.77 17.42 -0.53
N ALA A 68 17.40 18.60 -0.45
CA ALA A 68 17.75 19.21 0.83
C ALA A 68 16.49 19.55 1.64
N GLY A 69 15.49 20.20 1.03
CA GLY A 69 14.24 20.54 1.71
C GLY A 69 13.41 19.32 2.12
N LEU A 70 13.50 18.21 1.38
CA LEU A 70 12.88 16.94 1.79
C LEU A 70 13.54 16.32 3.03
N ARG A 71 14.81 16.63 3.33
CA ARG A 71 15.54 16.15 4.53
C ARG A 71 15.42 17.06 5.74
N GLU A 72 14.85 18.25 5.58
CA GLU A 72 14.63 19.15 6.70
C GLU A 72 13.73 18.47 7.74
N PRO A 73 14.07 18.53 9.05
CA PRO A 73 13.29 17.87 10.09
C PRO A 73 11.95 18.57 10.34
N ASP A 74 11.88 19.88 10.04
CA ASP A 74 10.67 20.67 10.17
C ASP A 74 9.82 20.59 8.88
N PRO A 75 8.52 20.29 9.00
CA PRO A 75 7.62 20.25 7.85
C PRO A 75 7.48 21.63 7.18
N PRO A 76 7.26 21.70 5.85
CA PRO A 76 6.87 22.95 5.20
C PRO A 76 5.58 23.49 5.81
N GLY A 77 5.59 24.77 6.19
CA GLY A 77 4.46 25.46 6.79
C GLY A 77 3.42 25.94 5.78
N PHE A 78 2.31 26.46 6.32
CA PHE A 78 1.24 27.10 5.56
C PHE A 78 1.22 28.61 5.82
N ALA A 79 0.91 29.41 4.80
CA ALA A 79 0.71 30.85 4.96
C ALA A 79 -0.49 31.17 5.86
N ASP A 80 -1.59 30.43 5.68
CA ASP A 80 -2.75 30.40 6.59
C ASP A 80 -3.01 28.94 7.01
N PRO A 81 -2.72 28.57 8.28
CA PRO A 81 -2.93 27.22 8.76
C PRO A 81 -4.39 26.73 8.74
N GLU A 82 -5.38 27.64 8.76
CA GLU A 82 -6.80 27.27 8.71
C GLU A 82 -7.32 27.13 7.28
N HIS A 83 -6.65 27.76 6.31
CA HIS A 83 -7.02 27.73 4.88
C HIS A 83 -5.80 27.52 3.97
N PRO A 84 -5.05 26.41 4.13
CA PRO A 84 -3.92 26.11 3.28
C PRO A 84 -4.38 25.90 1.84
N THR A 85 -3.57 26.37 0.90
CA THR A 85 -3.82 26.20 -0.52
C THR A 85 -3.60 24.74 -0.95
N PRO A 86 -4.22 24.27 -2.04
CA PRO A 86 -3.91 22.95 -2.63
C PRO A 86 -2.42 22.72 -2.89
N ALA A 87 -1.68 23.77 -3.26
CA ALA A 87 -0.24 23.67 -3.52
C ALA A 87 0.57 23.43 -2.24
N GLU A 88 0.24 24.13 -1.15
CA GLU A 88 0.86 23.93 0.15
C GLU A 88 0.56 22.54 0.73
N LEU A 89 -0.70 22.08 0.59
CA LEU A 89 -1.11 20.74 1.02
C LEU A 89 -0.39 19.65 0.24
N ARG A 90 -0.29 19.77 -1.09
CA ARG A 90 0.51 18.85 -1.90
C ARG A 90 1.97 18.86 -1.47
N ARG A 91 2.57 20.03 -1.24
CA ARG A 91 3.98 20.14 -0.84
C ARG A 91 4.25 19.40 0.48
N LEU A 92 3.39 19.60 1.48
CA LEU A 92 3.51 18.88 2.75
C LEU A 92 3.25 17.37 2.58
N ALA A 93 2.30 16.98 1.75
CA ALA A 93 2.02 15.57 1.47
C ALA A 93 3.21 14.87 0.79
N ILE A 94 3.87 15.54 -0.17
CA ILE A 94 5.07 15.06 -0.84
C ILE A 94 6.25 15.01 0.13
N TRP A 95 6.45 16.03 0.97
CA TRP A 95 7.47 16.02 2.02
C TRP A 95 7.31 14.81 2.95
N GLY A 96 6.09 14.58 3.46
CA GLY A 96 5.77 13.43 4.31
C GLY A 96 5.91 12.07 3.63
N ALA A 97 5.71 12.02 2.30
CA ALA A 97 5.75 10.79 1.51
C ALA A 97 7.14 10.46 0.93
N ALA A 98 8.02 11.46 0.78
CA ALA A 98 9.38 11.25 0.27
C ALA A 98 10.19 10.31 1.17
N GLY A 99 9.77 10.17 2.44
CA GLY A 99 10.29 9.15 3.33
C GLY A 99 11.75 9.39 3.69
N LEU A 100 12.20 10.65 3.68
CA LEU A 100 13.54 11.08 4.10
C LEU A 100 13.71 11.16 5.63
N TYR A 101 12.95 10.34 6.37
CA TYR A 101 13.06 10.23 7.83
C TYR A 101 13.89 9.00 8.19
N GLY A 102 15.19 9.14 7.99
CA GLY A 102 16.19 8.24 8.51
C GLY A 102 17.40 9.08 8.86
N ASP A 103 18.17 8.67 9.86
CA ASP A 103 19.49 9.27 10.03
C ASP A 103 20.37 8.95 8.80
N ASP A 104 21.31 9.83 8.46
CA ASP A 104 22.23 9.61 7.33
C ASP A 104 22.95 8.24 7.43
N SER A 105 23.09 7.73 8.66
CA SER A 105 23.68 6.43 8.95
C SER A 105 22.88 5.26 8.36
N GLY A 106 21.55 5.37 8.23
CA GLY A 106 20.65 4.33 7.72
C GLY A 106 20.76 4.05 6.21
N GLY A 107 21.63 4.76 5.47
CA GLY A 107 21.91 4.54 4.06
C GLY A 107 20.90 5.17 3.09
N LEU A 108 19.90 5.88 3.60
CA LEU A 108 19.00 6.69 2.79
C LEU A 108 19.77 7.82 2.11
N GLY A 109 19.58 7.97 0.81
CA GLY A 109 20.32 8.90 -0.03
C GLY A 109 21.79 8.62 -0.27
N ARG A 110 22.22 7.41 0.09
CA ARG A 110 23.51 6.85 -0.34
C ARG A 110 23.37 5.49 -1.01
N LEU A 111 22.48 4.64 -0.50
CA LEU A 111 22.25 3.27 -0.97
C LEU A 111 20.87 3.10 -1.61
N TYR A 112 19.87 3.84 -1.15
CA TYR A 112 18.50 3.81 -1.67
C TYR A 112 17.81 5.14 -1.34
N GLY A 113 16.69 5.43 -1.98
CA GLY A 113 15.90 6.62 -1.70
C GLY A 113 15.55 7.43 -2.94
N PRO A 114 14.76 8.51 -2.79
CA PRO A 114 14.28 9.33 -3.89
C PRO A 114 15.38 10.10 -4.63
N ASP A 115 16.58 10.15 -4.09
CA ASP A 115 17.78 10.78 -4.63
C ASP A 115 18.73 9.77 -5.31
N ILE A 116 18.40 8.49 -5.36
CA ILE A 116 19.24 7.50 -6.04
C ILE A 116 18.73 7.28 -7.46
N GLY A 117 19.54 7.69 -8.44
CA GLY A 117 19.24 7.58 -9.86
C GLY A 117 19.47 6.17 -10.44
N PRO A 118 19.26 5.99 -11.76
CA PRO A 118 19.32 4.68 -12.42
C PRO A 118 20.68 3.99 -12.36
N GLU A 119 21.75 4.76 -12.15
CA GLU A 119 23.12 4.21 -11.97
C GLU A 119 23.40 3.69 -10.56
N GLY A 120 22.40 3.71 -9.65
CA GLY A 120 22.58 3.33 -8.25
C GLY A 120 23.44 4.31 -7.46
N ARG A 121 23.43 5.59 -7.86
CA ARG A 121 24.21 6.67 -7.27
C ARG A 121 23.31 7.89 -7.01
N PRO A 122 23.68 8.77 -6.07
CA PRO A 122 22.98 10.03 -5.87
C PRO A 122 22.85 10.81 -7.19
N VAL A 123 21.66 11.32 -7.49
CA VAL A 123 21.41 12.18 -8.64
C VAL A 123 22.15 13.51 -8.47
N PRO A 124 22.77 14.06 -9.53
CA PRO A 124 23.38 15.39 -9.48
C PRO A 124 22.32 16.49 -9.25
N GLY A 125 22.70 17.56 -8.54
CA GLY A 125 21.82 18.70 -8.28
C GLY A 125 20.88 18.49 -7.09
N ASP A 126 19.76 19.20 -7.07
CA ASP A 126 18.77 19.18 -6.00
C ASP A 126 17.59 18.22 -6.28
N GLY A 127 17.67 17.42 -7.34
CA GLY A 127 16.70 16.37 -7.67
C GLY A 127 15.33 16.85 -8.16
N ARG A 128 15.16 18.14 -8.48
CA ARG A 128 13.89 18.66 -9.01
C ARG A 128 13.60 18.15 -10.43
N ILE A 129 12.35 17.79 -10.70
CA ILE A 129 11.91 17.23 -11.99
C ILE A 129 10.73 18.04 -12.57
N PRO A 130 10.95 18.83 -13.65
CA PRO A 130 9.86 19.55 -14.32
C PRO A 130 8.91 18.59 -15.04
N GLY A 131 7.66 19.01 -15.23
CA GLY A 131 6.69 18.20 -15.94
C GLY A 131 5.25 18.58 -15.71
N THR A 132 4.33 17.71 -16.09
CA THR A 132 2.90 17.94 -15.93
C THR A 132 2.30 16.93 -14.96
N GLU A 133 1.53 17.43 -14.00
CA GLU A 133 0.75 16.62 -13.08
C GLU A 133 -0.74 16.75 -13.38
N TYR A 134 -1.43 15.61 -13.41
CA TYR A 134 -2.86 15.50 -13.61
C TYR A 134 -3.51 14.90 -12.38
N THR A 135 -4.53 15.56 -11.82
CA THR A 135 -5.33 15.00 -10.72
C THR A 135 -6.71 14.64 -11.24
N ALA A 136 -7.15 13.40 -10.99
CA ALA A 136 -8.43 12.92 -11.45
C ALA A 136 -9.19 12.18 -10.35
N THR A 137 -10.51 12.18 -10.47
CA THR A 137 -11.40 11.32 -9.66
C THR A 137 -12.13 10.33 -10.54
N ALA A 138 -12.38 9.11 -10.03
CA ALA A 138 -13.28 8.15 -10.68
C ALA A 138 -14.46 7.77 -9.79
N GLY A 139 -15.65 7.73 -10.40
CA GLY A 139 -16.93 7.51 -9.73
C GLY A 139 -17.68 8.80 -9.43
N THR A 140 -18.93 8.67 -9.00
CA THR A 140 -19.83 9.78 -8.65
C THR A 140 -20.22 9.69 -7.16
N GLY A 141 -20.55 10.84 -6.55
CA GLY A 141 -20.89 10.94 -5.13
C GLY A 141 -19.68 10.89 -4.21
N ALA A 142 -19.92 10.92 -2.89
CA ALA A 142 -18.90 11.13 -1.85
C ALA A 142 -18.05 9.89 -1.50
N ASP A 143 -17.51 9.20 -2.51
CA ASP A 143 -16.50 8.14 -2.35
C ASP A 143 -15.73 7.89 -3.68
N PRO A 144 -15.22 8.94 -4.36
CA PRO A 144 -14.44 8.74 -5.57
C PRO A 144 -13.11 8.03 -5.26
N VAL A 145 -12.51 7.38 -6.25
CA VAL A 145 -11.10 6.99 -6.19
C VAL A 145 -10.28 8.14 -6.76
N THR A 146 -9.22 8.55 -6.06
CA THR A 146 -8.33 9.62 -6.49
C THR A 146 -7.15 9.05 -7.26
N PHE A 147 -6.82 9.68 -8.38
CA PHE A 147 -5.68 9.38 -9.23
C PHE A 147 -4.81 10.61 -9.39
N VAL A 148 -3.50 10.39 -9.45
CA VAL A 148 -2.55 11.39 -9.92
C VAL A 148 -1.70 10.76 -11.01
N VAL A 149 -1.57 11.42 -12.15
CA VAL A 149 -0.62 11.02 -13.20
C VAL A 149 0.43 12.11 -13.34
N GLN A 150 1.70 11.73 -13.21
CA GLN A 150 2.84 12.63 -13.41
C GLN A 150 3.55 12.23 -14.70
N VAL A 151 3.81 13.21 -15.57
CA VAL A 151 4.55 13.02 -16.82
C VAL A 151 5.71 14.01 -16.83
N PRO A 152 6.97 13.56 -16.70
CA PRO A 152 8.11 14.45 -16.70
C PRO A 152 8.35 15.02 -18.12
N ASP A 153 8.90 16.23 -18.21
CA ASP A 153 9.15 16.87 -19.51
C ASP A 153 10.13 16.06 -20.39
N ASP A 154 11.08 15.39 -19.73
CA ASP A 154 12.09 14.53 -20.32
C ASP A 154 11.63 13.07 -20.54
N LEU A 155 10.31 12.81 -20.51
CA LEU A 155 9.70 11.51 -20.84
C LEU A 155 10.46 10.82 -21.99
N ASP A 156 10.97 9.60 -21.75
CA ASP A 156 11.68 8.81 -22.77
C ASP A 156 10.68 8.30 -23.81
N ARG A 157 10.47 9.11 -24.86
CA ARG A 157 9.53 8.79 -25.94
C ARG A 157 10.01 7.63 -26.84
N SER A 158 11.29 7.27 -26.77
CA SER A 158 11.87 6.17 -27.54
C SER A 158 11.67 4.82 -26.87
N ARG A 159 11.58 4.82 -25.54
CA ARG A 159 11.27 3.65 -24.70
C ARG A 159 10.23 4.06 -23.64
N PRO A 160 9.00 4.35 -24.07
CA PRO A 160 8.02 4.91 -23.17
C PRO A 160 7.64 3.92 -22.08
N CYS A 161 7.50 4.42 -20.86
CA CYS A 161 7.18 3.62 -19.70
C CYS A 161 6.18 4.31 -18.77
N VAL A 162 5.36 3.50 -18.12
CA VAL A 162 4.43 3.90 -17.05
C VAL A 162 4.68 3.05 -15.82
N VAL A 163 4.83 3.68 -14.65
CA VAL A 163 4.86 2.97 -13.37
C VAL A 163 3.57 3.24 -12.61
N ALA A 164 2.77 2.20 -12.40
CA ALA A 164 1.60 2.30 -11.52
C ALA A 164 2.03 2.12 -10.06
N ALA A 165 1.75 3.11 -9.23
CA ALA A 165 2.24 3.21 -7.86
C ALA A 165 1.09 3.48 -6.88
N PRO A 166 0.22 2.49 -6.60
CA PRO A 166 -0.86 2.64 -5.63
C PRO A 166 -0.31 2.88 -4.22
N ALA A 167 -0.97 3.75 -3.46
CA ALA A 167 -0.52 4.16 -2.13
C ALA A 167 -0.39 2.98 -1.16
N ALA A 168 0.62 3.01 -0.27
CA ALA A 168 0.71 2.07 0.84
C ALA A 168 -0.31 2.39 1.94
N GLY A 169 -0.57 1.41 2.81
CA GLY A 169 -1.49 1.57 3.93
C GLY A 169 -2.84 2.16 3.51
N LEU A 170 -3.23 3.21 4.23
CA LEU A 170 -4.45 3.98 4.00
C LEU A 170 -4.10 5.44 3.61
N LEU A 171 -2.85 5.64 3.17
CA LEU A 171 -2.22 6.94 2.97
C LEU A 171 -2.75 7.64 1.70
N GLY A 172 -2.37 8.91 1.54
CA GLY A 172 -2.75 9.71 0.38
C GLY A 172 -2.14 9.26 -0.95
N VAL A 173 -2.69 9.80 -2.03
CA VAL A 173 -2.32 9.45 -3.42
C VAL A 173 -0.82 9.64 -3.70
N TYR A 174 -0.16 10.59 -3.06
CA TYR A 174 1.29 10.85 -3.23
C TYR A 174 2.20 9.91 -2.44
N GLN A 175 1.68 8.98 -1.63
CA GLN A 175 2.52 8.25 -0.69
C GLN A 175 3.65 7.45 -1.34
N ALA A 176 3.43 6.91 -2.54
CA ALA A 176 4.43 6.11 -3.25
C ALA A 176 5.50 6.96 -3.97
N ILE A 177 5.47 8.30 -3.81
CA ILE A 177 6.35 9.22 -4.54
C ILE A 177 7.82 9.01 -4.20
N GLY A 178 8.19 8.79 -2.93
CA GLY A 178 9.58 8.60 -2.52
C GLY A 178 10.20 7.25 -2.93
N GLY A 179 9.37 6.29 -3.36
CA GLY A 179 9.79 4.94 -3.77
C GLY A 179 9.68 4.74 -5.27
N ALA A 180 8.63 4.03 -5.72
CA ALA A 180 8.39 3.75 -7.13
C ALA A 180 8.26 5.02 -7.98
N GLY A 181 7.72 6.09 -7.40
CA GLY A 181 7.59 7.38 -8.07
C GLY A 181 8.93 7.98 -8.48
N ALA A 182 9.80 8.22 -7.52
CA ALA A 182 11.14 8.74 -7.74
C ALA A 182 11.94 7.84 -8.68
N TRP A 183 11.88 6.52 -8.47
CA TRP A 183 12.55 5.54 -9.32
C TRP A 183 12.14 5.66 -10.80
N ALA A 184 10.85 5.90 -11.04
CA ALA A 184 10.27 6.03 -12.38
C ALA A 184 10.58 7.39 -13.02
N LEU A 185 10.43 8.48 -12.26
CA LEU A 185 10.70 9.84 -12.75
C LEU A 185 12.17 9.99 -13.14
N HIS A 186 13.12 9.46 -12.35
CA HIS A 186 14.55 9.46 -12.69
C HIS A 186 14.91 8.61 -13.93
N ARG A 187 13.94 7.85 -14.48
CA ARG A 187 14.08 7.09 -15.73
C ARG A 187 13.29 7.70 -16.89
N GLY A 188 12.73 8.90 -16.71
CA GLY A 188 11.87 9.52 -17.70
C GLY A 188 10.61 8.70 -17.97
N CYS A 189 10.08 7.98 -16.97
CA CYS A 189 8.79 7.29 -17.04
C CYS A 189 7.66 8.20 -16.53
N ALA A 190 6.46 8.03 -17.09
CA ALA A 190 5.26 8.55 -16.45
C ALA A 190 4.91 7.71 -15.21
N VAL A 191 4.29 8.33 -14.21
CA VAL A 191 3.86 7.66 -12.98
C VAL A 191 2.36 7.79 -12.80
N ALA A 192 1.70 6.68 -12.47
CA ALA A 192 0.26 6.60 -12.25
C ALA A 192 -0.04 6.20 -10.81
N TYR A 193 -0.35 7.18 -9.97
CA TYR A 193 -0.72 6.98 -8.57
C TYR A 193 -2.22 6.78 -8.39
N THR A 194 -2.58 6.06 -7.34
CA THR A 194 -3.98 5.98 -6.88
C THR A 194 -4.05 5.80 -5.36
N ASP A 195 -5.06 6.43 -4.75
CA ASP A 195 -5.43 6.21 -3.35
C ASP A 195 -6.17 4.89 -3.13
N LYS A 196 -6.47 4.15 -4.22
CA LYS A 196 -7.18 2.87 -4.25
C LYS A 196 -8.48 2.89 -3.41
N GLY A 197 -9.15 4.04 -3.39
CA GLY A 197 -10.41 4.28 -2.70
C GLY A 197 -10.31 4.36 -1.17
N MET A 198 -9.09 4.43 -0.63
CA MET A 198 -8.82 4.45 0.82
C MET A 198 -8.19 5.75 1.32
N GLY A 199 -7.87 6.69 0.42
CA GLY A 199 -7.11 7.89 0.73
C GLY A 199 -7.71 8.73 1.86
N PRO A 200 -6.95 9.73 2.35
CA PRO A 200 -7.39 10.59 3.43
C PRO A 200 -8.70 11.25 2.99
N GLY A 201 -9.75 10.97 3.74
CA GLY A 201 -11.08 11.47 3.50
C GLY A 201 -11.84 11.34 4.80
N PHE A 202 -12.34 12.46 5.31
CA PHE A 202 -13.00 12.52 6.60
C PHE A 202 -14.27 13.36 6.53
N HIS A 203 -15.11 13.19 7.55
CA HIS A 203 -16.24 14.04 7.85
C HIS A 203 -16.24 14.31 9.34
N ASP A 204 -15.87 15.54 9.74
CA ASP A 204 -16.02 15.99 11.12
C ASP A 204 -17.50 16.24 11.39
N LEU A 205 -18.12 15.34 12.16
CA LEU A 205 -19.57 15.32 12.29
C LEU A 205 -20.06 16.54 13.06
N ALA A 206 -19.25 17.12 13.95
CA ALA A 206 -19.63 18.28 14.75
C ALA A 206 -19.75 19.55 13.89
N SER A 207 -18.71 19.89 13.15
CA SER A 207 -18.66 21.08 12.27
C SER A 207 -19.29 20.87 10.90
N ASP A 208 -19.63 19.62 10.52
CA ASP A 208 -20.07 19.25 9.16
C ASP A 208 -18.98 19.51 8.10
N THR A 209 -17.70 19.47 8.49
CA THR A 209 -16.55 19.73 7.60
C THR A 209 -16.11 18.43 6.90
N VAL A 210 -15.92 18.50 5.59
CA VAL A 210 -15.42 17.40 4.75
C VAL A 210 -14.18 17.84 3.95
N MET A 211 -13.56 16.89 3.24
CA MET A 211 -12.33 17.08 2.48
C MET A 211 -12.57 16.84 0.98
N ALA A 212 -11.93 17.65 0.12
CA ALA A 212 -11.88 17.49 -1.33
C ALA A 212 -10.64 16.69 -1.80
N ALA A 213 -10.60 16.34 -3.09
CA ALA A 213 -9.51 15.52 -3.65
C ALA A 213 -8.14 16.21 -3.69
N ASP A 214 -8.11 17.54 -3.66
CA ASP A 214 -6.91 18.35 -3.55
C ASP A 214 -6.51 18.66 -2.09
N GLY A 215 -7.25 18.09 -1.14
CA GLY A 215 -7.02 18.22 0.29
C GLY A 215 -7.70 19.40 0.97
N THR A 216 -8.27 20.34 0.22
CA THR A 216 -9.00 21.47 0.81
C THR A 216 -10.19 20.99 1.63
N THR A 217 -10.53 21.72 2.68
CA THR A 217 -11.61 21.37 3.60
C THR A 217 -12.65 22.47 3.69
N GLY A 218 -13.89 22.11 3.97
CA GLY A 218 -15.00 23.07 4.08
C GLY A 218 -16.31 22.41 4.46
N PRO A 219 -17.39 23.18 4.63
CA PRO A 219 -18.70 22.65 4.95
C PRO A 219 -19.19 21.67 3.87
N ARG A 220 -19.76 20.54 4.30
CA ARG A 220 -20.27 19.48 3.40
C ARG A 220 -21.25 20.00 2.37
N ALA A 221 -22.14 20.92 2.76
CA ALA A 221 -23.11 21.51 1.86
C ALA A 221 -22.48 22.39 0.76
N GLU A 222 -21.30 22.96 1.01
CA GLU A 222 -20.59 23.81 0.05
C GLU A 222 -19.69 23.00 -0.89
N LEU A 223 -18.96 22.01 -0.34
CA LEU A 223 -18.10 21.14 -1.14
C LEU A 223 -18.91 20.19 -2.04
N GLY A 224 -20.05 19.69 -1.57
CA GLY A 224 -20.95 18.84 -2.34
C GLY A 224 -20.22 17.67 -3.03
N ASP A 225 -20.36 17.56 -4.34
CA ASP A 225 -19.75 16.50 -5.16
C ASP A 225 -18.22 16.55 -5.26
N LEU A 226 -17.58 17.62 -4.78
CA LEU A 226 -16.11 17.71 -4.71
C LEU A 226 -15.53 16.94 -3.52
N ALA A 227 -16.36 16.59 -2.53
CA ALA A 227 -15.93 15.86 -1.35
C ALA A 227 -15.49 14.42 -1.70
N VAL A 228 -14.35 13.99 -1.18
CA VAL A 228 -13.86 12.60 -1.36
C VAL A 228 -14.49 11.61 -0.38
N PHE A 229 -15.18 12.11 0.63
CA PHE A 229 -15.93 11.32 1.61
C PHE A 229 -16.93 12.18 2.38
N ASP A 230 -18.13 11.63 2.60
CA ASP A 230 -19.05 12.05 3.64
C ASP A 230 -19.67 10.83 4.33
N ALA A 231 -20.21 11.01 5.53
CA ALA A 231 -20.66 9.89 6.38
C ALA A 231 -22.02 9.28 5.98
N GLY A 232 -22.68 9.81 4.94
CA GLY A 232 -24.01 9.41 4.48
C GLY A 232 -25.14 9.74 5.47
N LEU A 233 -24.88 10.60 6.46
CA LEU A 233 -25.85 10.99 7.47
C LEU A 233 -26.64 12.21 7.00
N SER A 234 -27.98 12.14 7.03
CA SER A 234 -28.82 13.33 6.92
C SER A 234 -28.51 14.31 8.07
N ASP A 235 -28.76 15.61 7.87
CA ASP A 235 -28.51 16.65 8.89
C ASP A 235 -29.14 16.30 10.24
N ALA A 236 -30.41 15.89 10.26
CA ALA A 236 -31.11 15.51 11.49
C ALA A 236 -30.53 14.24 12.16
N ALA A 237 -29.92 13.33 11.39
CA ALA A 237 -29.24 12.15 11.92
C ALA A 237 -27.87 12.52 12.49
N ARG A 238 -27.13 13.41 11.82
CA ARG A 238 -25.86 13.97 12.28
C ARG A 238 -26.02 14.73 13.60
N GLU A 239 -27.00 15.63 13.68
CA GLU A 239 -27.32 16.36 14.92
C GLU A 239 -27.65 15.42 16.09
N ARG A 240 -28.50 14.41 15.84
CA ARG A 240 -28.82 13.38 16.83
C ARG A 240 -27.60 12.57 17.26
N TYR A 241 -26.69 12.27 16.33
CA TYR A 241 -25.46 11.58 16.63
C TYR A 241 -24.54 12.45 17.50
N ASN A 242 -24.31 13.71 17.12
CA ASN A 242 -23.49 14.65 17.88
C ASN A 242 -24.00 14.91 19.29
N ALA A 243 -25.32 14.96 19.48
CA ALA A 243 -25.91 15.13 20.81
C ALA A 243 -25.60 13.96 21.77
N ARG A 244 -25.34 12.75 21.24
CA ARG A 244 -24.98 11.56 22.03
C ARG A 244 -23.47 11.34 22.10
N SER A 245 -22.77 11.62 21.01
CA SER A 245 -21.35 11.36 20.82
C SER A 245 -20.71 12.60 20.19
N PRO A 246 -20.45 13.66 20.98
CA PRO A 246 -19.88 14.89 20.45
C PRO A 246 -18.45 14.68 19.97
N TYR A 247 -18.00 15.53 19.04
CA TYR A 247 -16.61 15.58 18.55
C TYR A 247 -16.11 14.32 17.83
N ARG A 248 -17.02 13.57 17.22
CA ARG A 248 -16.66 12.38 16.44
C ARG A 248 -16.36 12.74 14.99
N ILE A 249 -15.42 11.97 14.44
CA ILE A 249 -15.04 12.05 13.04
C ILE A 249 -15.30 10.71 12.36
N ALA A 250 -15.95 10.77 11.20
CA ALA A 250 -16.06 9.63 10.30
C ALA A 250 -14.96 9.72 9.24
N PHE A 251 -14.61 8.59 8.63
CA PHE A 251 -13.61 8.55 7.58
C PHE A 251 -13.79 7.43 6.59
N LYS A 252 -13.32 7.71 5.37
CA LYS A 252 -13.60 6.96 4.15
C LYS A 252 -13.37 5.47 4.28
N GLN A 253 -12.18 5.07 4.74
CA GLN A 253 -11.83 3.66 4.83
C GLN A 253 -12.84 2.88 5.70
N ALA A 254 -13.24 3.42 6.85
CA ALA A 254 -14.07 2.68 7.80
C ALA A 254 -15.57 2.88 7.53
N HIS A 255 -15.97 4.04 7.01
CA HIS A 255 -17.35 4.51 7.08
C HIS A 255 -17.98 4.85 5.72
N SER A 256 -17.30 4.60 4.59
CA SER A 256 -17.85 4.78 3.23
C SER A 256 -19.06 3.89 2.90
N GLY A 257 -19.33 2.87 3.72
CA GLY A 257 -20.29 1.82 3.34
C GLY A 257 -19.82 0.99 2.15
N ARG A 258 -18.53 1.10 1.77
CA ARG A 258 -17.90 0.35 0.68
C ARG A 258 -16.82 -0.57 1.22
N ASN A 259 -16.37 -1.47 0.34
CA ASN A 259 -15.20 -2.31 0.53
C ASN A 259 -14.10 -1.92 -0.48
N PRO A 260 -13.32 -0.85 -0.25
CA PRO A 260 -12.30 -0.41 -1.20
C PRO A 260 -11.26 -1.49 -1.52
N GLN A 261 -10.99 -2.41 -0.58
CA GLN A 261 -10.02 -3.48 -0.82
C GLN A 261 -10.44 -4.43 -1.93
N ALA A 262 -11.75 -4.67 -2.13
CA ALA A 262 -12.23 -5.50 -3.23
C ALA A 262 -11.88 -4.93 -4.61
N THR A 263 -11.59 -3.63 -4.70
CA THR A 263 -11.39 -2.94 -5.98
C THR A 263 -9.97 -2.46 -6.24
N TRP A 264 -9.04 -2.70 -5.31
CA TRP A 264 -7.64 -2.26 -5.45
C TRP A 264 -6.99 -2.63 -6.78
N GLY A 265 -7.18 -3.87 -7.26
CA GLY A 265 -6.60 -4.32 -8.53
C GLY A 265 -7.17 -3.54 -9.72
N ARG A 266 -8.50 -3.50 -9.84
CA ARG A 266 -9.21 -2.74 -10.87
C ARG A 266 -8.80 -1.27 -10.87
N ASP A 267 -8.72 -0.63 -9.71
CA ASP A 267 -8.42 0.79 -9.64
C ASP A 267 -6.93 1.06 -9.97
N THR A 268 -6.02 0.14 -9.63
CA THR A 268 -4.62 0.19 -10.11
C THR A 268 -4.53 0.04 -11.63
N VAL A 269 -5.28 -0.88 -12.23
CA VAL A 269 -5.37 -1.02 -13.70
C VAL A 269 -5.94 0.25 -14.36
N ARG A 270 -6.95 0.86 -13.76
CA ARG A 270 -7.50 2.15 -14.23
C ARG A 270 -6.46 3.26 -14.18
N ALA A 271 -5.60 3.30 -13.17
CA ALA A 271 -4.52 4.30 -13.13
C ALA A 271 -3.61 4.20 -14.37
N VAL A 272 -3.27 2.98 -14.82
CA VAL A 272 -2.53 2.73 -16.07
C VAL A 272 -3.33 3.20 -17.29
N GLU A 273 -4.61 2.84 -17.38
CA GLU A 273 -5.47 3.26 -18.50
C GLU A 273 -5.56 4.79 -18.61
N LEU A 274 -5.66 5.48 -17.47
CA LEU A 274 -5.67 6.94 -17.43
C LEU A 274 -4.34 7.53 -17.89
N ALA A 275 -3.21 6.98 -17.44
CA ALA A 275 -1.89 7.44 -17.87
C ALA A 275 -1.69 7.29 -19.38
N LEU A 276 -2.00 6.12 -19.95
CA LEU A 276 -1.91 5.89 -21.40
C LEU A 276 -2.84 6.83 -22.18
N ALA A 277 -4.05 7.10 -21.67
CA ALA A 277 -4.97 8.04 -22.30
C ALA A 277 -4.43 9.48 -22.29
N LEU A 278 -3.86 9.94 -21.16
CA LEU A 278 -3.26 11.26 -21.03
C LEU A 278 -2.01 11.42 -21.91
N LEU A 279 -1.16 10.40 -21.96
CA LEU A 279 0.01 10.39 -22.87
C LEU A 279 -0.41 10.54 -24.33
N ASN A 280 -1.46 9.81 -24.76
CA ASN A 280 -1.98 9.92 -26.11
C ASN A 280 -2.71 11.24 -26.41
N ARG A 281 -3.27 11.89 -25.40
CA ARG A 281 -4.02 13.12 -25.56
C ARG A 281 -3.11 14.36 -25.57
N GLU A 282 -2.18 14.44 -24.63
CA GLU A 282 -1.40 15.66 -24.34
C GLU A 282 0.10 15.51 -24.66
N HIS A 283 0.65 14.30 -24.66
CA HIS A 283 2.09 14.05 -24.83
C HIS A 283 2.42 13.30 -26.13
N ARG A 284 1.53 13.39 -27.13
CA ARG A 284 1.60 12.60 -28.38
C ARG A 284 2.78 12.97 -29.29
N ALA A 285 3.20 14.22 -29.25
CA ALA A 285 4.26 14.75 -30.10
C ALA A 285 5.61 14.10 -29.77
N GLY A 286 6.29 13.61 -30.81
CA GLY A 286 7.57 12.90 -30.69
C GLY A 286 7.48 11.48 -30.11
N GLY A 287 6.27 10.99 -29.78
CA GLY A 287 6.04 9.62 -29.32
C GLY A 287 5.88 8.61 -30.47
N PRO A 288 5.60 7.33 -30.16
CA PRO A 288 5.43 6.26 -31.15
C PRO A 288 4.36 6.59 -32.21
N SER A 289 4.53 6.15 -33.47
CA SER A 289 3.60 6.51 -34.57
C SER A 289 2.16 6.06 -34.32
N ASP A 290 1.96 4.95 -33.62
CA ASP A 290 0.64 4.36 -33.36
C ASP A 290 0.00 4.86 -32.04
N GLY A 291 0.74 5.67 -31.29
CA GLY A 291 0.35 6.15 -29.95
C GLY A 291 0.98 5.31 -28.86
N TYR A 292 0.77 5.70 -27.62
CA TYR A 292 1.18 4.93 -26.45
C TYR A 292 0.17 3.80 -26.26
N THR A 293 0.56 2.59 -26.62
CA THR A 293 -0.28 1.39 -26.51
C THR A 293 0.38 0.38 -25.56
N PRO A 294 -0.36 -0.61 -25.06
CA PRO A 294 0.21 -1.67 -24.23
C PRO A 294 1.36 -2.42 -24.92
N GLU A 295 1.32 -2.52 -26.25
CA GLU A 295 2.34 -3.24 -27.04
C GLU A 295 3.66 -2.48 -27.19
N ASN A 296 3.66 -1.16 -26.99
CA ASN A 296 4.85 -0.31 -27.21
C ASN A 296 5.25 0.54 -26.01
N THR A 297 4.51 0.45 -24.90
CA THR A 297 4.78 1.19 -23.67
C THR A 297 4.96 0.21 -22.53
N THR A 298 6.14 0.19 -21.92
CA THR A 298 6.44 -0.70 -20.80
C THR A 298 5.69 -0.28 -19.53
N VAL A 299 4.94 -1.17 -18.92
CA VAL A 299 4.17 -0.90 -17.70
C VAL A 299 4.61 -1.79 -16.55
N ILE A 300 5.07 -1.15 -15.47
CA ILE A 300 5.39 -1.83 -14.20
C ILE A 300 4.38 -1.41 -13.13
N ALA A 301 3.68 -2.38 -12.53
CA ALA A 301 2.90 -2.13 -11.33
C ALA A 301 3.75 -2.39 -10.09
N ALA A 302 4.07 -1.32 -9.34
CA ALA A 302 5.00 -1.35 -8.23
C ALA A 302 4.38 -0.80 -6.93
N GLY A 303 4.50 -1.53 -5.82
CA GLY A 303 3.95 -1.05 -4.55
C GLY A 303 4.46 -1.73 -3.29
N VAL A 304 4.18 -1.12 -2.14
CA VAL A 304 4.58 -1.60 -0.81
C VAL A 304 3.34 -1.82 0.07
N SER A 305 3.34 -2.79 0.98
CA SER A 305 2.24 -2.99 1.94
C SER A 305 0.89 -3.20 1.23
N ASN A 306 -0.15 -2.42 1.56
CA ASN A 306 -1.42 -2.42 0.83
C ASN A 306 -1.26 -2.07 -0.66
N GLY A 307 -0.32 -1.20 -1.02
CA GLY A 307 0.04 -0.92 -2.42
C GLY A 307 0.65 -2.16 -3.10
N GLY A 308 1.48 -2.91 -2.37
CA GLY A 308 2.00 -4.22 -2.80
C GLY A 308 0.89 -5.24 -3.05
N GLY A 309 -0.12 -5.27 -2.17
CA GLY A 309 -1.33 -6.04 -2.37
C GLY A 309 -2.15 -5.60 -3.58
N ALA A 310 -2.25 -4.29 -3.81
CA ALA A 310 -2.98 -3.70 -4.93
C ALA A 310 -2.33 -4.01 -6.29
N VAL A 311 -1.00 -4.01 -6.39
CA VAL A 311 -0.30 -4.36 -7.65
C VAL A 311 -0.36 -5.84 -7.97
N LEU A 312 -0.31 -6.73 -6.97
CA LEU A 312 -0.57 -8.16 -7.18
C LEU A 312 -2.02 -8.40 -7.60
N ALA A 313 -2.97 -7.73 -6.94
CA ALA A 313 -4.37 -7.72 -7.35
C ALA A 313 -4.57 -7.23 -8.80
N ALA A 314 -3.81 -6.20 -9.22
CA ALA A 314 -3.84 -5.68 -10.57
C ALA A 314 -3.28 -6.70 -11.58
N GLY A 315 -2.17 -7.35 -11.24
CA GLY A 315 -1.61 -8.46 -12.03
C GLY A 315 -2.63 -9.59 -12.25
N GLU A 316 -3.35 -10.01 -11.21
CA GLU A 316 -4.38 -11.05 -11.35
C GLU A 316 -5.61 -10.60 -12.17
N GLN A 317 -5.92 -9.30 -12.15
CA GLN A 317 -7.15 -8.75 -12.74
C GLN A 317 -6.97 -8.11 -14.12
N ASP A 318 -5.76 -7.80 -14.53
CA ASP A 318 -5.48 -7.29 -15.85
C ASP A 318 -5.80 -8.37 -16.89
N ARG A 319 -6.86 -8.17 -17.67
CA ARG A 319 -7.26 -9.06 -18.77
C ARG A 319 -6.91 -8.49 -20.15
N ARG A 320 -6.40 -7.26 -20.19
CA ARG A 320 -6.12 -6.53 -21.43
C ARG A 320 -4.63 -6.49 -21.75
N GLY A 321 -3.78 -7.03 -20.86
CA GLY A 321 -2.33 -7.02 -21.04
C GLY A 321 -1.74 -5.62 -20.88
N LEU A 322 -2.33 -4.80 -20.00
CA LEU A 322 -1.84 -3.44 -19.72
C LEU A 322 -0.60 -3.43 -18.83
N ILE A 323 -0.37 -4.47 -18.03
CA ILE A 323 0.73 -4.55 -17.08
C ILE A 323 1.71 -5.61 -17.56
N ASP A 324 2.95 -5.22 -17.82
CA ASP A 324 4.02 -6.13 -18.23
C ASP A 324 4.64 -6.86 -17.04
N ALA A 325 4.76 -6.19 -15.89
CA ALA A 325 5.37 -6.78 -14.71
C ALA A 325 4.85 -6.22 -13.38
N VAL A 326 5.03 -7.00 -12.32
CA VAL A 326 4.66 -6.63 -10.95
C VAL A 326 5.87 -6.65 -10.01
N VAL A 327 6.06 -5.60 -9.22
CA VAL A 327 7.07 -5.54 -8.15
C VAL A 327 6.39 -5.17 -6.84
N ALA A 328 6.42 -6.07 -5.86
CA ALA A 328 5.71 -5.86 -4.59
C ALA A 328 6.64 -6.04 -3.38
N ALA A 329 6.66 -5.07 -2.47
CA ALA A 329 7.35 -5.20 -1.20
C ALA A 329 6.37 -5.36 -0.02
N ALA A 330 6.63 -6.34 0.84
CA ALA A 330 5.81 -6.69 2.00
C ALA A 330 4.28 -6.64 1.72
N PRO A 331 3.80 -7.29 0.64
CA PRO A 331 2.44 -7.06 0.16
C PRO A 331 1.40 -7.50 1.19
N GLN A 332 0.42 -6.67 1.50
CA GLN A 332 -0.73 -7.10 2.29
C GLN A 332 -1.66 -7.91 1.38
N LEU A 333 -1.98 -9.15 1.77
CA LEU A 333 -2.79 -10.05 0.96
C LEU A 333 -3.86 -10.74 1.80
N ASN A 334 -5.05 -10.90 1.22
CA ASN A 334 -6.07 -11.85 1.70
C ASN A 334 -6.13 -12.99 0.70
N LEU A 335 -5.58 -14.14 1.07
CA LEU A 335 -5.41 -15.25 0.14
C LEU A 335 -6.67 -16.10 0.01
N ALA A 336 -6.91 -16.62 -1.19
CA ALA A 336 -7.86 -17.69 -1.44
C ALA A 336 -7.47 -18.94 -0.62
N PRO A 337 -8.40 -19.87 -0.35
CA PRO A 337 -8.09 -21.09 0.39
C PRO A 337 -6.86 -21.83 -0.16
N LEU A 338 -5.88 -22.05 0.71
CA LEU A 338 -4.56 -22.59 0.32
C LEU A 338 -4.61 -23.99 -0.28
N ARG A 339 -5.66 -24.80 -0.01
CA ARG A 339 -5.94 -26.14 -0.58
C ARG A 339 -4.72 -26.83 -1.23
N GLY A 340 -3.87 -27.46 -0.41
CA GLY A 340 -2.67 -28.16 -0.86
C GLY A 340 -1.37 -27.35 -0.81
N VAL A 341 -1.42 -26.02 -0.65
CA VAL A 341 -0.23 -25.21 -0.36
C VAL A 341 0.19 -25.38 1.10
N ALA A 342 1.46 -25.69 1.31
CA ALA A 342 2.08 -25.79 2.62
C ALA A 342 3.31 -24.90 2.68
N VAL A 343 3.55 -24.26 3.82
CA VAL A 343 4.75 -23.44 4.05
C VAL A 343 5.63 -24.13 5.08
N ARG A 344 6.93 -24.18 4.81
CA ARG A 344 7.96 -24.70 5.70
C ARG A 344 9.10 -23.70 5.80
N GLN A 345 9.69 -23.59 6.99
CA GLN A 345 10.92 -22.85 7.24
C GLN A 345 11.92 -23.78 7.94
N GLY A 346 13.16 -23.87 7.45
CA GLY A 346 14.16 -24.75 8.05
C GLY A 346 13.76 -26.23 8.09
N GLY A 347 12.88 -26.66 7.17
CA GLY A 347 12.29 -28.00 7.17
C GLY A 347 11.11 -28.20 8.14
N VAL A 348 10.79 -27.21 8.97
CA VAL A 348 9.67 -27.25 9.91
C VAL A 348 8.42 -26.64 9.27
N ARG A 349 7.28 -27.31 9.39
CA ARG A 349 6.00 -26.79 8.89
C ARG A 349 5.58 -25.57 9.71
N VAL A 350 5.20 -24.51 9.01
CA VAL A 350 4.58 -23.34 9.63
C VAL A 350 3.16 -23.72 10.08
N PRO A 351 2.81 -23.56 11.37
CA PRO A 351 1.53 -24.07 11.91
C PRO A 351 0.30 -23.41 11.29
N ALA A 352 0.38 -22.10 11.04
CA ALA A 352 -0.71 -21.31 10.45
C ALA A 352 -0.15 -20.42 9.33
N ALA A 353 -0.73 -20.57 8.14
CA ALA A 353 -0.35 -19.80 6.96
C ALA A 353 -1.60 -19.28 6.23
N GLY A 354 -1.47 -18.12 5.57
CA GLY A 354 -2.56 -17.48 4.81
C GLY A 354 -3.72 -16.96 5.65
N MET A 355 -3.48 -16.55 6.91
CA MET A 355 -4.50 -15.87 7.70
C MET A 355 -4.73 -14.46 7.13
N PRO A 356 -5.98 -14.00 6.91
CA PRO A 356 -6.25 -12.66 6.41
C PRO A 356 -6.00 -11.58 7.47
N LEU A 357 -5.76 -10.35 7.04
CA LEU A 357 -5.35 -9.24 7.93
C LEU A 357 -6.31 -8.94 9.05
N VAL A 358 -7.62 -8.95 8.79
CA VAL A 358 -8.61 -8.69 9.84
C VAL A 358 -8.51 -9.73 10.97
N ARG A 359 -8.08 -10.97 10.67
CA ARG A 359 -7.93 -12.05 11.66
C ARG A 359 -6.61 -11.97 12.41
N TYR A 360 -5.47 -11.93 11.71
CA TYR A 360 -4.19 -11.87 12.42
C TYR A 360 -4.02 -10.54 13.16
N GLY A 361 -4.58 -9.44 12.64
CA GLY A 361 -4.58 -8.13 13.29
C GLY A 361 -5.43 -8.12 14.55
N ALA A 362 -6.65 -8.67 14.52
CA ALA A 362 -7.50 -8.76 15.71
C ALA A 362 -6.90 -9.68 16.78
N LEU A 363 -6.28 -10.80 16.36
CA LEU A 363 -5.56 -11.69 17.25
C LEU A 363 -4.33 -11.00 17.86
N ALA A 364 -3.58 -10.25 17.07
CA ALA A 364 -2.42 -9.49 17.56
C ALA A 364 -2.83 -8.41 18.56
N ALA A 365 -3.86 -7.61 18.26
CA ALA A 365 -4.37 -6.60 19.18
C ALA A 365 -4.73 -7.18 20.56
N LEU A 366 -5.36 -8.37 20.59
CA LEU A 366 -5.69 -9.05 21.85
C LEU A 366 -4.45 -9.47 22.66
N LEU A 367 -3.45 -10.04 21.99
CA LEU A 367 -2.30 -10.70 22.61
C LEU A 367 -1.16 -9.74 22.93
N GLN A 368 -0.95 -8.72 22.09
CA GLN A 368 0.22 -7.84 22.15
C GLN A 368 0.37 -7.15 23.50
N PRO A 369 -0.65 -6.53 24.12
CA PRO A 369 -0.47 -5.89 25.42
C PRO A 369 0.02 -6.85 26.52
N CYS A 370 -0.26 -8.15 26.42
CA CYS A 370 0.36 -9.15 27.30
C CYS A 370 1.78 -9.52 26.85
N ALA A 371 1.95 -9.77 25.55
CA ALA A 371 3.21 -10.23 24.95
C ALA A 371 4.36 -9.21 25.11
N VAL A 372 4.07 -7.91 25.18
CA VAL A 372 5.11 -6.87 25.35
C VAL A 372 5.94 -7.07 26.63
N LEU A 373 5.32 -7.61 27.68
CA LEU A 373 6.00 -7.82 28.96
C LEU A 373 7.09 -8.89 28.91
N ALA A 374 7.15 -9.69 27.83
CA ALA A 374 8.19 -10.69 27.63
C ALA A 374 9.53 -10.07 27.17
N ASP A 375 9.53 -8.82 26.69
CA ASP A 375 10.73 -8.17 26.17
C ASP A 375 10.85 -6.71 26.67
N PRO A 376 11.45 -6.50 27.86
CA PRO A 376 11.61 -5.16 28.42
C PRO A 376 12.65 -4.30 27.68
N GLN A 377 13.34 -4.83 26.66
CA GLN A 377 14.33 -4.10 25.86
C GLN A 377 13.76 -3.63 24.52
N ALA A 378 12.52 -3.99 24.18
CA ALA A 378 11.85 -3.59 22.96
C ALA A 378 11.54 -2.07 22.95
N PRO A 379 11.83 -1.34 21.85
CA PRO A 379 11.46 0.06 21.71
C PRO A 379 9.96 0.26 21.89
N GLY A 380 9.60 1.23 22.73
CA GLY A 380 8.21 1.50 23.07
C GLY A 380 7.63 0.66 24.22
N HIS A 381 8.38 -0.29 24.80
CA HIS A 381 7.95 -1.06 25.97
C HIS A 381 7.42 -0.15 27.09
N ASP A 382 8.13 0.93 27.40
CA ASP A 382 7.79 1.84 28.50
C ASP A 382 6.52 2.68 28.24
N SER A 383 5.97 2.64 27.02
CA SER A 383 4.67 3.26 26.72
C SER A 383 3.46 2.44 27.23
N PHE A 384 3.68 1.22 27.73
CA PHE A 384 2.63 0.36 28.27
C PHE A 384 2.54 0.46 29.79
N ASP A 385 1.33 0.69 30.30
CA ASP A 385 0.98 0.41 31.69
C ASP A 385 1.15 -1.09 31.97
N ARG A 386 2.18 -1.42 32.75
CA ARG A 386 2.53 -2.80 33.13
C ARG A 386 1.44 -3.49 33.94
N SER A 387 0.71 -2.75 34.76
CA SER A 387 -0.40 -3.32 35.56
C SER A 387 -1.59 -3.66 34.66
N ALA A 388 -1.89 -2.82 33.67
CA ALA A 388 -2.91 -3.09 32.67
C ALA A 388 -2.52 -4.27 31.78
N ALA A 389 -1.26 -4.33 31.34
CA ALA A 389 -0.71 -5.42 30.56
C ALA A 389 -0.74 -6.77 31.31
N ALA A 390 -0.38 -6.78 32.60
CA ALA A 390 -0.47 -7.98 33.44
C ALA A 390 -1.92 -8.43 33.66
N ARG A 391 -2.86 -7.48 33.83
CA ARG A 391 -4.30 -7.79 33.84
C ARG A 391 -4.74 -8.40 32.51
N ARG A 392 -4.25 -7.86 31.38
CA ARG A 392 -4.53 -8.44 30.07
C ARG A 392 -4.06 -9.89 30.00
N CYS A 393 -2.85 -10.19 30.44
CA CYS A 393 -2.34 -11.56 30.51
C CYS A 393 -3.26 -12.49 31.30
N ALA A 394 -3.67 -12.08 32.51
CA ALA A 394 -4.56 -12.88 33.34
C ALA A 394 -5.93 -13.09 32.68
N ALA A 395 -6.48 -12.06 32.03
CA ALA A 395 -7.79 -12.11 31.40
C ALA A 395 -7.85 -13.00 30.16
N LEU A 396 -6.72 -13.25 29.49
CA LEU A 396 -6.62 -14.15 28.34
C LEU A 396 -6.63 -15.64 28.73
N VAL A 397 -6.37 -15.97 30.00
CA VAL A 397 -6.27 -17.35 30.47
C VAL A 397 -7.61 -18.07 30.37
N GLY A 398 -7.70 -19.04 29.45
CA GLY A 398 -8.89 -19.85 29.23
C GLY A 398 -10.05 -19.12 28.55
N ASP A 399 -9.84 -17.89 28.08
CA ASP A 399 -10.81 -17.11 27.31
C ASP A 399 -11.01 -17.72 25.92
N ASP A 400 -9.91 -17.92 25.21
CA ASP A 400 -9.81 -18.85 24.07
C ASP A 400 -8.70 -19.87 24.36
N PRO A 401 -9.04 -21.13 24.69
CA PRO A 401 -8.06 -22.16 25.01
C PRO A 401 -7.04 -22.43 23.89
N ARG A 402 -7.30 -22.01 22.66
CA ARG A 402 -6.35 -22.12 21.53
C ARG A 402 -5.22 -21.09 21.63
N LEU A 403 -5.49 -19.95 22.29
CA LEU A 403 -4.52 -18.88 22.52
C LEU A 403 -3.73 -19.13 23.81
N VAL A 404 -4.42 -19.18 24.96
CA VAL A 404 -3.81 -19.42 26.27
C VAL A 404 -4.71 -20.35 27.08
N SER A 405 -4.32 -21.62 27.21
CA SER A 405 -5.10 -22.60 27.98
C SER A 405 -4.89 -22.42 29.49
N ARG A 406 -5.87 -22.85 30.31
CA ARG A 406 -5.74 -22.85 31.77
C ARG A 406 -4.62 -23.78 32.26
N ALA A 407 -4.40 -24.90 31.56
CA ALA A 407 -3.36 -25.86 31.91
C ALA A 407 -1.96 -25.27 31.69
N ASP A 408 -1.73 -24.64 30.53
CA ASP A 408 -0.45 -24.00 30.22
C ASP A 408 -0.18 -22.83 31.17
N ALA A 409 -1.20 -22.02 31.46
CA ALA A 409 -1.10 -20.92 32.41
C ALA A 409 -0.78 -21.40 33.83
N ALA A 410 -1.40 -22.51 34.29
CA ALA A 410 -1.10 -23.10 35.59
C ALA A 410 0.34 -23.64 35.66
N ALA A 411 0.84 -24.23 34.58
CA ALA A 411 2.21 -24.73 34.50
C ALA A 411 3.26 -23.61 34.43
N ALA A 412 2.97 -22.53 33.70
CA ALA A 412 3.88 -21.39 33.53
C ALA A 412 3.87 -20.44 34.74
N GLY A 413 2.77 -20.40 35.50
CA GLY A 413 2.53 -19.40 36.54
C GLY A 413 2.31 -17.98 35.98
N PRO A 414 1.98 -16.99 36.84
CA PRO A 414 1.69 -15.62 36.40
C PRO A 414 2.83 -14.95 35.63
N ALA A 415 4.08 -15.22 36.02
CA ALA A 415 5.26 -14.65 35.38
C ALA A 415 5.50 -15.19 33.97
N GLY A 416 4.98 -16.38 33.63
CA GLY A 416 5.15 -17.01 32.32
C GLY A 416 4.03 -16.74 31.32
N LEU A 417 3.04 -15.91 31.68
CA LEU A 417 1.92 -15.55 30.79
C LEU A 417 2.35 -14.69 29.59
N PRO A 418 3.26 -13.70 29.72
CA PRO A 418 3.76 -12.94 28.56
C PRO A 418 4.37 -13.85 27.48
N GLU A 419 5.17 -14.84 27.89
CA GLU A 419 5.78 -15.79 26.96
C GLU A 419 4.75 -16.73 26.34
N LEU A 420 3.66 -17.07 27.06
CA LEU A 420 2.54 -17.80 26.46
C LEU A 420 1.84 -16.98 25.37
N ALA A 421 1.65 -15.67 25.58
CA ALA A 421 1.08 -14.78 24.56
C ALA A 421 2.00 -14.66 23.33
N GLN A 422 3.32 -14.51 23.53
CA GLN A 422 4.31 -14.55 22.44
C GLN A 422 4.25 -15.89 21.69
N ARG A 423 4.21 -17.02 22.40
CA ARG A 423 4.06 -18.34 21.77
C ARG A 423 2.74 -18.48 21.00
N ALA A 424 1.66 -17.85 21.46
CA ALA A 424 0.39 -17.85 20.76
C ALA A 424 0.48 -17.08 19.43
N LEU A 425 1.16 -15.92 19.40
CA LEU A 425 1.46 -15.19 18.17
C LEU A 425 2.29 -16.05 17.20
N VAL A 426 3.34 -16.73 17.68
CA VAL A 426 4.16 -17.62 16.85
C VAL A 426 3.33 -18.79 16.29
N ARG A 427 2.48 -19.42 17.11
CA ARG A 427 1.55 -20.47 16.62
C ARG A 427 0.56 -19.93 15.58
N ALA A 428 0.18 -18.66 15.69
CA ALA A 428 -0.70 -18.00 14.74
C ALA A 428 -0.01 -17.65 13.41
N GLY A 429 1.33 -17.72 13.33
CA GLY A 429 2.10 -17.51 12.09
C GLY A 429 3.06 -16.32 12.13
N PHE A 430 3.19 -15.61 13.25
CA PHE A 430 4.23 -14.60 13.42
C PHE A 430 5.62 -15.26 13.54
N GLN A 431 6.67 -14.56 13.11
CA GLN A 431 8.02 -15.08 13.35
C GLN A 431 8.39 -14.98 14.83
N PRO A 432 9.14 -15.94 15.39
CA PRO A 432 9.69 -15.83 16.73
C PRO A 432 10.53 -14.56 16.93
N THR A 433 11.31 -14.18 15.92
CA THR A 433 12.17 -12.98 15.89
C THR A 433 11.37 -11.67 15.88
N SER A 434 10.10 -11.70 15.46
CA SER A 434 9.19 -10.54 15.55
C SER A 434 8.75 -10.23 16.99
N GLY A 435 9.11 -11.05 17.99
CA GLY A 435 8.79 -10.80 19.41
C GLY A 435 9.23 -9.42 19.91
N TYR A 436 10.36 -8.91 19.40
CA TYR A 436 10.91 -7.59 19.73
C TYR A 436 10.04 -6.42 19.21
N LEU A 437 9.12 -6.69 18.28
CA LEU A 437 8.31 -5.69 17.59
C LEU A 437 6.92 -5.52 18.20
N GLN A 438 6.52 -6.31 19.21
CA GLN A 438 5.14 -6.27 19.72
C GLN A 438 4.74 -4.90 20.28
N ALA A 439 5.67 -4.19 20.93
CA ALA A 439 5.42 -2.86 21.48
C ALA A 439 5.06 -1.84 20.39
N SER A 440 5.90 -1.77 19.34
CA SER A 440 5.75 -0.84 18.23
C SER A 440 4.62 -1.21 17.27
N HIS A 441 4.14 -2.46 17.31
CA HIS A 441 3.12 -2.98 16.40
C HIS A 441 1.75 -3.20 17.05
N TYR A 442 1.55 -2.80 18.31
CA TYR A 442 0.21 -2.77 18.91
C TYR A 442 -0.67 -1.68 18.27
N ASP A 443 -1.62 -2.13 17.46
CA ASP A 443 -2.51 -1.28 16.66
C ASP A 443 -3.93 -1.89 16.53
N PRO A 444 -4.81 -1.66 17.51
CA PRO A 444 -6.20 -2.14 17.44
C PRO A 444 -7.04 -1.41 16.38
N GLN A 445 -6.62 -0.22 15.95
CA GLN A 445 -7.37 0.57 14.99
C GLN A 445 -7.44 -0.11 13.63
N THR A 446 -6.37 -0.76 13.17
CA THR A 446 -6.34 -1.45 11.88
C THR A 446 -7.39 -2.55 11.75
N PRO A 447 -7.44 -3.59 12.61
CA PRO A 447 -8.47 -4.62 12.49
C PRO A 447 -9.89 -4.07 12.66
N VAL A 448 -10.12 -3.05 13.52
CA VAL A 448 -11.43 -2.38 13.63
C VAL A 448 -11.82 -1.72 12.31
N SER A 449 -10.91 -0.94 11.73
CA SER A 449 -11.08 -0.22 10.47
C SER A 449 -11.44 -1.19 9.33
N TYR A 450 -10.73 -2.32 9.21
CA TYR A 450 -11.05 -3.34 8.21
C TYR A 450 -12.36 -4.08 8.51
N ALA A 451 -12.68 -4.36 9.77
CA ALA A 451 -13.96 -4.96 10.13
C ALA A 451 -15.13 -4.05 9.73
N MET A 452 -15.05 -2.74 10.00
CA MET A 452 -16.05 -1.75 9.58
C MET A 452 -16.19 -1.72 8.06
N SER A 453 -15.08 -1.66 7.32
CA SER A 453 -15.07 -1.63 5.85
C SER A 453 -15.69 -2.89 5.24
N PHE A 454 -15.26 -4.08 5.66
CA PHE A 454 -15.81 -5.34 5.16
C PHE A 454 -17.30 -5.47 5.49
N ALA A 455 -17.69 -5.02 6.68
CA ALA A 455 -19.08 -5.00 7.09
C ALA A 455 -19.93 -3.93 6.39
N ARG A 456 -19.30 -2.97 5.69
CA ARG A 456 -19.93 -1.77 5.13
C ARG A 456 -20.70 -0.99 6.20
N ALA A 457 -20.10 -0.85 7.38
CA ALA A 457 -20.70 -0.15 8.51
C ALA A 457 -20.74 1.37 8.28
N SER A 458 -21.78 2.02 8.82
CA SER A 458 -21.86 3.48 8.97
C SER A 458 -21.18 3.93 10.26
N ALA A 459 -20.77 5.20 10.33
CA ALA A 459 -20.30 5.83 11.57
C ALA A 459 -21.33 5.77 12.71
N ALA A 460 -22.62 5.65 12.38
CA ALA A 460 -23.69 5.52 13.36
C ALA A 460 -23.83 4.11 13.98
N ASP A 461 -23.24 3.07 13.38
CA ASP A 461 -23.38 1.69 13.83
C ASP A 461 -22.53 1.37 15.08
N ALA A 462 -21.47 2.15 15.33
CA ALA A 462 -20.54 2.00 16.45
C ALA A 462 -20.14 0.53 16.70
N LEU A 463 -19.68 -0.16 15.66
CA LEU A 463 -19.29 -1.58 15.70
C LEU A 463 -18.34 -1.83 16.86
N CYS A 464 -18.67 -2.81 17.71
CA CYS A 464 -17.93 -3.15 18.93
C CYS A 464 -17.75 -2.00 19.94
N GLY A 465 -18.52 -0.91 19.82
CA GLY A 465 -18.41 0.26 20.69
C GLY A 465 -17.27 1.21 20.31
N TYR A 466 -16.80 1.13 19.05
CA TYR A 466 -15.73 1.98 18.54
C TYR A 466 -16.25 3.18 17.77
N SER A 467 -15.54 4.29 17.94
CA SER A 467 -15.62 5.50 17.10
C SER A 467 -14.25 6.19 17.04
N TRP A 468 -14.16 7.37 16.43
CA TRP A 468 -12.92 8.14 16.29
C TRP A 468 -13.15 9.60 16.67
N ALA A 469 -12.14 10.22 17.28
CA ALA A 469 -12.14 11.63 17.66
C ALA A 469 -10.72 12.19 17.82
N ALA A 470 -10.60 13.52 17.85
CA ALA A 470 -9.48 14.17 18.53
C ALA A 470 -9.62 13.91 20.03
N THR A 471 -8.51 13.95 20.77
CA THR A 471 -8.55 13.80 22.22
C THR A 471 -7.79 14.90 22.94
N ASP A 472 -8.30 15.25 24.11
CA ASP A 472 -7.54 16.06 25.07
C ASP A 472 -6.38 15.27 25.71
N ALA A 473 -5.67 15.91 26.63
CA ALA A 473 -4.54 15.29 27.34
C ALA A 473 -4.94 14.07 28.19
N ASP A 474 -6.21 13.93 28.57
CA ASP A 474 -6.76 12.79 29.29
C ASP A 474 -7.19 11.65 28.36
N GLY A 475 -7.24 11.90 27.05
CA GLY A 475 -7.71 10.94 26.05
C GLY A 475 -9.22 11.02 25.82
N ARG A 476 -9.92 12.02 26.35
CA ARG A 476 -11.35 12.18 26.11
C ARG A 476 -11.59 12.87 24.77
N PRO A 477 -12.67 12.52 24.05
CA PRO A 477 -13.03 13.19 22.81
C PRO A 477 -13.10 14.72 22.96
N ALA A 478 -12.41 15.42 22.07
CA ALA A 478 -12.29 16.87 22.04
C ALA A 478 -12.51 17.38 20.60
N PRO A 479 -12.99 18.63 20.42
CA PRO A 479 -13.19 19.19 19.09
C PRO A 479 -11.85 19.31 18.34
N TYR A 480 -11.89 19.06 17.03
CA TYR A 480 -10.80 19.46 16.14
C TYR A 480 -10.77 20.97 15.96
N THR A 481 -9.57 21.54 15.83
CA THR A 481 -9.41 22.90 15.32
C THR A 481 -9.51 22.91 13.79
N ALA A 482 -9.85 24.08 13.21
CA ALA A 482 -9.88 24.25 11.76
C ALA A 482 -8.52 23.89 11.14
N ALA A 483 -7.42 24.36 11.74
CA ALA A 483 -6.06 24.04 11.27
C ALA A 483 -5.72 22.53 11.31
N GLN A 484 -6.19 21.79 12.32
CA GLN A 484 -5.98 20.33 12.36
C GLN A 484 -6.72 19.60 11.23
N LEU A 485 -7.95 20.03 10.92
CA LEU A 485 -8.72 19.47 9.81
C LEU A 485 -8.07 19.83 8.48
N ALA A 486 -7.70 21.09 8.32
CA ALA A 486 -7.12 21.62 7.09
C ALA A 486 -5.78 20.95 6.73
N ALA A 487 -4.93 20.65 7.73
CA ALA A 487 -3.65 19.98 7.51
C ALA A 487 -3.76 18.46 7.20
N ALA A 488 -4.92 17.84 7.48
CA ALA A 488 -5.04 16.40 7.57
C ALA A 488 -4.79 15.67 6.24
N PHE A 489 -5.04 16.31 5.08
CA PHE A 489 -4.70 15.71 3.78
C PHE A 489 -3.22 15.31 3.71
N ALA A 490 -2.36 16.19 4.22
CA ALA A 490 -0.92 16.07 4.11
C ALA A 490 -0.27 15.35 5.30
N THR A 491 -0.85 15.47 6.50
CA THR A 491 -0.29 14.88 7.73
C THR A 491 -0.87 13.52 8.07
N SER A 492 -1.87 13.04 7.31
CA SER A 492 -2.49 11.76 7.62
C SER A 492 -1.60 10.58 7.32
N GLY A 493 -1.21 9.86 8.38
CA GLY A 493 -0.60 8.52 8.32
C GLY A 493 -1.55 7.42 7.82
N GLY A 494 -2.56 7.79 7.03
CA GLY A 494 -3.62 6.93 6.51
C GLY A 494 -4.77 6.68 7.49
N ARG A 495 -4.91 7.49 8.54
CA ARG A 495 -5.96 7.31 9.53
C ARG A 495 -6.52 8.68 9.85
N ALA A 496 -7.83 8.83 9.75
CA ALA A 496 -8.42 10.15 9.83
C ALA A 496 -8.43 10.74 11.24
N PRO A 497 -8.46 12.08 11.35
CA PRO A 497 -8.05 13.02 10.29
C PRO A 497 -6.53 12.94 10.15
N ALA A 498 -5.79 13.17 11.23
CA ALA A 498 -4.75 12.31 11.78
C ALA A 498 -4.10 12.96 13.01
N PRO A 499 -3.74 12.16 14.03
CA PRO A 499 -4.26 10.84 14.31
C PRO A 499 -5.61 11.00 15.02
N GLY A 500 -6.72 10.73 14.35
CA GLY A 500 -7.96 10.52 15.11
C GLY A 500 -7.76 9.27 15.93
N THR A 501 -7.93 9.43 17.23
CA THR A 501 -7.68 8.38 18.19
C THR A 501 -8.88 7.45 18.17
N LEU A 502 -8.63 6.14 18.09
CA LEU A 502 -9.67 5.14 18.28
C LEU A 502 -10.27 5.33 19.68
N ILE A 503 -11.58 5.56 19.76
CA ILE A 503 -12.32 5.80 21.00
C ILE A 503 -13.09 4.55 21.37
N ASN A 504 -12.98 4.16 22.63
CA ASN A 504 -13.89 3.22 23.26
C ASN A 504 -15.06 4.00 23.85
N ASP A 505 -16.22 3.96 23.19
CA ASP A 505 -17.43 4.63 23.66
C ASP A 505 -18.06 3.98 24.90
N ARG A 506 -17.59 2.77 25.24
CA ARG A 506 -18.12 1.94 26.34
C ARG A 506 -17.19 1.87 27.54
N SER A 507 -16.12 2.65 27.57
CA SER A 507 -15.21 2.70 28.72
C SER A 507 -15.95 3.13 29.99
N HIS A 508 -15.59 2.52 31.13
CA HIS A 508 -16.12 2.94 32.42
C HIS A 508 -15.77 4.41 32.68
N GLY A 509 -16.75 5.22 33.10
CA GLY A 509 -16.57 6.66 33.29
C GLY A 509 -16.73 7.51 32.01
N GLY A 510 -17.05 6.88 30.87
CA GLY A 510 -17.37 7.56 29.60
C GLY A 510 -16.33 7.34 28.50
N PRO A 511 -16.60 7.85 27.27
CA PRO A 511 -15.73 7.64 26.12
C PRO A 511 -14.30 8.15 26.32
N VAL A 512 -13.33 7.33 25.95
CA VAL A 512 -11.90 7.65 26.04
C VAL A 512 -11.11 6.92 24.94
N ALA A 513 -9.92 7.43 24.64
CA ALA A 513 -8.92 6.76 23.81
C ALA A 513 -8.77 5.28 24.21
N ASP A 514 -8.81 4.39 23.22
CA ASP A 514 -8.82 2.94 23.40
C ASP A 514 -7.71 2.46 24.36
N ARG A 515 -6.48 2.94 24.18
CA ARG A 515 -5.32 2.59 25.03
C ARG A 515 -5.46 3.02 26.49
N ARG A 516 -6.37 3.95 26.81
CA ARG A 516 -6.65 4.47 28.16
C ARG A 516 -7.97 3.94 28.74
N SER A 517 -8.62 3.01 28.04
CA SER A 517 -9.91 2.46 28.45
C SER A 517 -9.87 1.83 29.83
N LEU A 518 -10.95 2.06 30.57
CA LEU A 518 -11.24 1.38 31.82
C LEU A 518 -12.28 0.29 31.58
N GLY A 519 -12.00 -0.92 32.06
CA GLY A 519 -12.93 -2.03 32.07
C GLY A 519 -14.12 -1.81 33.02
N PRO A 520 -15.09 -2.74 33.07
CA PRO A 520 -16.30 -2.59 33.89
C PRO A 520 -16.05 -2.42 35.40
N ASP A 521 -14.88 -2.84 35.90
CA ASP A 521 -14.44 -2.69 37.29
C ASP A 521 -13.73 -1.36 37.56
N GLY A 522 -13.67 -0.45 36.57
CA GLY A 522 -13.03 0.85 36.65
C GLY A 522 -11.50 0.81 36.55
N ARG A 523 -10.89 -0.31 36.15
CA ARG A 523 -9.43 -0.45 36.01
C ARG A 523 -8.99 -0.46 34.55
N PRO A 524 -7.78 0.06 34.21
CA PRO A 524 -7.32 0.04 32.83
C PRO A 524 -7.21 -1.37 32.23
N ASP A 525 -7.61 -1.58 30.97
CA ASP A 525 -7.56 -2.92 30.36
C ASP A 525 -7.24 -2.95 28.87
N TYR A 526 -6.90 -1.78 28.28
CA TYR A 526 -6.72 -1.61 26.84
C TYR A 526 -7.94 -2.03 26.02
N ASN A 527 -9.15 -1.78 26.53
CA ASN A 527 -10.42 -2.09 25.87
C ASN A 527 -10.57 -3.56 25.48
N LEU A 528 -10.33 -4.45 26.44
CA LEU A 528 -10.38 -5.90 26.19
C LEU A 528 -11.74 -6.34 25.63
N ALA A 529 -12.83 -5.71 26.05
CA ALA A 529 -14.17 -6.01 25.54
C ALA A 529 -14.34 -5.66 24.05
N GLY A 530 -13.87 -4.48 23.62
CA GLY A 530 -13.92 -4.05 22.22
C GLY A 530 -13.08 -4.94 21.32
N GLU A 531 -11.83 -5.22 21.72
CA GLU A 531 -10.92 -6.07 20.95
C GLU A 531 -11.42 -7.52 20.86
N ARG A 532 -12.02 -8.06 21.93
CA ARG A 532 -12.69 -9.37 21.90
C ARG A 532 -13.83 -9.41 20.90
N CYS A 533 -14.65 -8.35 20.86
CA CYS A 533 -15.72 -8.26 19.88
C CYS A 533 -15.14 -8.30 18.45
N VAL A 534 -14.13 -7.50 18.14
CA VAL A 534 -13.51 -7.48 16.80
C VAL A 534 -12.90 -8.84 16.44
N TYR A 535 -12.23 -9.50 17.39
CA TYR A 535 -11.72 -10.87 17.20
C TYR A 535 -12.84 -11.85 16.86
N ARG A 536 -13.94 -11.85 17.61
CA ARG A 536 -15.11 -12.70 17.33
C ARG A 536 -15.70 -12.44 15.95
N LEU A 537 -15.84 -11.17 15.55
CA LEU A 537 -16.32 -10.81 14.21
C LEU A 537 -15.37 -11.33 13.12
N ALA A 538 -14.06 -11.14 13.30
CA ALA A 538 -13.04 -11.54 12.32
C ALA A 538 -12.97 -13.06 12.12
N PHE A 539 -13.15 -13.83 13.20
CA PHE A 539 -13.08 -15.29 13.19
C PHE A 539 -14.43 -15.98 12.95
N GLY A 540 -15.54 -15.24 12.93
CA GLY A 540 -16.89 -15.80 12.74
C GLY A 540 -17.40 -16.54 13.96
N ASP A 541 -17.04 -16.09 15.17
CA ASP A 541 -17.40 -16.70 16.45
C ASP A 541 -18.22 -15.73 17.33
N PRO A 542 -19.41 -15.30 16.89
CA PRO A 542 -20.17 -14.24 17.55
C PRO A 542 -20.77 -14.69 18.88
N ALA A 543 -20.72 -13.83 19.91
CA ALA A 543 -21.35 -14.12 21.20
C ALA A 543 -22.83 -13.75 21.27
N THR A 544 -23.32 -12.91 20.35
CA THR A 544 -24.71 -12.46 20.31
C THR A 544 -25.29 -12.55 18.89
N ALA A 545 -26.62 -12.50 18.76
CA ALA A 545 -27.26 -12.44 17.45
C ALA A 545 -26.88 -11.18 16.65
N ALA A 546 -26.70 -10.03 17.33
CA ALA A 546 -26.25 -8.81 16.70
C ALA A 546 -24.82 -8.95 16.17
N GLU A 547 -23.92 -9.54 16.95
CA GLU A 547 -22.55 -9.85 16.48
C GLU A 547 -22.56 -10.83 15.32
N ARG A 548 -23.49 -11.79 15.27
CA ARG A 548 -23.58 -12.74 14.16
C ARG A 548 -23.83 -12.04 12.83
N ALA A 549 -24.80 -11.12 12.78
CA ALA A 549 -25.07 -10.34 11.57
C ALA A 549 -23.88 -9.47 11.13
N TRP A 550 -23.09 -8.96 12.08
CA TRP A 550 -21.85 -8.25 11.76
C TRP A 550 -20.76 -9.20 11.25
N ALA A 551 -20.57 -10.34 11.91
CA ALA A 551 -19.57 -11.34 11.53
C ALA A 551 -19.81 -11.89 10.12
N ASP A 552 -21.07 -12.14 9.76
CA ASP A 552 -21.46 -12.60 8.42
C ASP A 552 -21.11 -11.56 7.34
N ARG A 553 -21.36 -10.27 7.62
CA ARG A 553 -20.97 -9.18 6.70
C ARG A 553 -19.45 -9.01 6.60
N VAL A 554 -18.73 -9.11 7.72
CA VAL A 554 -17.25 -9.10 7.73
C VAL A 554 -16.71 -10.24 6.87
N ALA A 555 -17.27 -11.45 7.01
CA ALA A 555 -16.87 -12.61 6.22
C ALA A 555 -17.15 -12.40 4.73
N GLN A 556 -18.33 -11.89 4.38
CA GLN A 556 -18.69 -11.58 3.00
C GLN A 556 -17.72 -10.55 2.38
N GLY A 557 -17.49 -9.42 3.05
CA GLY A 557 -16.57 -8.39 2.55
C GLY A 557 -15.14 -8.89 2.44
N LEU A 558 -14.67 -9.72 3.37
CA LEU A 558 -13.37 -10.35 3.29
C LEU A 558 -13.24 -11.28 2.06
N ASP A 559 -14.28 -12.06 1.74
CA ASP A 559 -14.22 -13.01 0.63
C ASP A 559 -14.19 -12.33 -0.76
N GLU A 560 -14.66 -11.10 -0.87
CA GLU A 560 -14.52 -10.28 -2.09
C GLU A 560 -13.07 -9.84 -2.37
N THR A 561 -12.17 -9.98 -1.39
CA THR A 561 -10.77 -9.51 -1.49
C THR A 561 -9.75 -10.61 -1.82
N ARG A 562 -10.23 -11.84 -2.03
CA ARG A 562 -9.37 -13.03 -2.14
C ARG A 562 -8.46 -12.98 -3.37
N ARG A 563 -7.17 -13.29 -3.18
CA ARG A 563 -6.15 -13.45 -4.23
C ARG A 563 -5.81 -14.92 -4.43
N ASP A 564 -5.85 -15.40 -5.67
CA ASP A 564 -5.69 -16.83 -5.99
C ASP A 564 -4.30 -17.21 -6.51
N GLY A 565 -3.47 -16.21 -6.83
CA GLY A 565 -2.11 -16.36 -7.33
C GLY A 565 -1.99 -16.43 -8.85
N ASP A 566 -3.08 -16.33 -9.64
CA ASP A 566 -3.00 -16.34 -11.11
C ASP A 566 -2.62 -14.97 -11.66
N LEU A 567 -1.33 -14.76 -11.95
CA LEU A 567 -0.78 -13.55 -12.56
C LEU A 567 -0.82 -13.60 -14.10
N GLY A 568 -1.44 -14.60 -14.72
CA GLY A 568 -1.43 -14.80 -16.17
C GLY A 568 -0.03 -15.10 -16.73
N GLY A 569 0.84 -15.69 -15.90
CA GLY A 569 2.23 -15.94 -16.19
C GLY A 569 3.08 -14.68 -16.28
N ARG A 570 2.65 -13.51 -15.83
CA ARG A 570 3.47 -12.28 -15.90
C ARG A 570 4.70 -12.35 -15.00
N PRO A 571 5.85 -11.77 -15.40
CA PRO A 571 6.98 -11.57 -14.52
C PRO A 571 6.57 -10.82 -13.24
N ALA A 572 6.92 -11.39 -12.10
CA ALA A 572 6.67 -10.76 -10.81
C ALA A 572 7.83 -10.98 -9.85
N LEU A 573 8.15 -9.95 -9.05
CA LEU A 573 9.17 -10.02 -8.01
C LEU A 573 8.60 -9.50 -6.70
N VAL A 574 8.53 -10.38 -5.70
CA VAL A 574 8.05 -10.06 -4.36
C VAL A 574 9.22 -10.02 -3.40
N VAL A 575 9.37 -8.93 -2.63
CA VAL A 575 10.38 -8.79 -1.58
C VAL A 575 9.68 -8.69 -0.23
N GLN A 576 10.12 -9.42 0.79
CA GLN A 576 9.54 -9.27 2.13
C GLN A 576 10.57 -9.49 3.24
N GLY A 577 10.52 -8.64 4.26
CA GLY A 577 11.32 -8.81 5.47
C GLY A 577 10.79 -9.99 6.31
N ARG A 578 11.69 -10.88 6.72
CA ARG A 578 11.36 -12.06 7.52
C ARG A 578 10.65 -11.70 8.82
N ASP A 579 11.11 -10.65 9.49
CA ASP A 579 10.66 -10.28 10.83
C ASP A 579 9.43 -9.39 10.83
N ASP A 580 8.76 -9.23 9.68
CA ASP A 580 7.57 -8.40 9.53
C ASP A 580 6.44 -8.82 10.50
N ALA A 581 6.17 -7.95 11.50
CA ALA A 581 5.09 -8.10 12.46
C ALA A 581 3.79 -7.40 12.05
N ARG A 582 3.81 -6.60 10.98
CA ARG A 582 2.65 -5.85 10.47
C ARG A 582 1.89 -6.66 9.42
N VAL A 583 2.63 -7.27 8.50
CA VAL A 583 2.16 -8.21 7.49
C VAL A 583 3.05 -9.45 7.62
N PRO A 584 2.71 -10.41 8.50
CA PRO A 584 3.54 -11.59 8.71
C PRO A 584 3.78 -12.38 7.43
N VAL A 585 5.04 -12.75 7.16
CA VAL A 585 5.45 -13.43 5.91
C VAL A 585 4.70 -14.72 5.65
N ASN A 586 4.31 -15.41 6.73
CA ASN A 586 3.55 -16.66 6.69
C ASN A 586 2.09 -16.46 6.27
N HIS A 587 1.61 -15.22 6.23
CA HIS A 587 0.25 -14.87 5.82
C HIS A 587 0.21 -14.15 4.46
N SER A 588 1.37 -13.79 3.92
CA SER A 588 1.52 -13.05 2.67
C SER A 588 2.43 -13.77 1.66
N ALA A 589 3.69 -13.36 1.48
CA ALA A 589 4.49 -13.75 0.32
C ALA A 589 4.76 -15.26 0.25
N ARG A 590 5.04 -15.92 1.39
CA ARG A 590 5.31 -17.37 1.41
C ARG A 590 4.13 -18.18 0.85
N PRO A 591 2.90 -18.10 1.42
CA PRO A 591 1.77 -18.83 0.86
C PRO A 591 1.33 -18.31 -0.52
N TYR A 592 1.53 -17.02 -0.85
CA TYR A 592 1.24 -16.50 -2.19
C TYR A 592 2.12 -17.13 -3.27
N LEU A 593 3.42 -17.31 -3.00
CA LEU A 593 4.33 -18.04 -3.91
C LEU A 593 3.81 -19.46 -4.20
N GLY A 594 3.34 -20.17 -3.18
CA GLY A 594 2.77 -21.51 -3.35
C GLY A 594 1.43 -21.50 -4.11
N LEU A 595 0.60 -20.48 -3.92
CA LEU A 595 -0.64 -20.29 -4.67
C LEU A 595 -0.38 -20.02 -6.16
N ASN A 596 0.54 -19.11 -6.47
CA ASN A 596 0.93 -18.81 -7.85
C ASN A 596 1.53 -20.05 -8.54
N ALA A 597 2.44 -20.76 -7.88
CA ALA A 597 2.99 -22.02 -8.42
C ALA A 597 1.89 -23.06 -8.69
N ARG A 598 0.84 -23.10 -7.88
CA ARG A 598 -0.32 -23.99 -8.11
C ARG A 598 -1.18 -23.52 -9.27
N ALA A 599 -1.41 -22.21 -9.39
CA ALA A 599 -2.27 -21.63 -10.41
C ALA A 599 -1.64 -21.72 -11.81
N GLU A 600 -0.33 -21.45 -11.91
CA GLU A 600 0.35 -21.28 -13.20
C GLU A 600 1.29 -22.45 -13.56
N GLY A 601 1.72 -23.26 -12.61
CA GLY A 601 2.66 -24.35 -12.85
C GLY A 601 3.97 -23.85 -13.47
N GLU A 602 4.37 -24.43 -14.59
CA GLU A 602 5.58 -24.04 -15.34
C GLU A 602 5.49 -22.64 -15.97
N ALA A 603 4.28 -22.08 -16.11
CA ALA A 603 4.10 -20.72 -16.60
C ALA A 603 4.39 -19.65 -15.53
N SER A 604 4.60 -20.06 -14.27
CA SER A 604 4.95 -19.14 -13.19
C SER A 604 6.26 -18.42 -13.48
N ARG A 605 6.20 -17.09 -13.45
CA ARG A 605 7.35 -16.19 -13.51
C ARG A 605 7.46 -15.32 -12.26
N LEU A 606 6.98 -15.84 -11.12
CA LEU A 606 7.07 -15.19 -9.83
C LEU A 606 8.36 -15.59 -9.10
N SER A 607 9.18 -14.59 -8.79
CA SER A 607 10.33 -14.70 -7.88
C SER A 607 10.01 -14.10 -6.52
N TYR A 608 10.49 -14.74 -5.46
CA TYR A 608 10.32 -14.29 -4.08
C TYR A 608 11.66 -14.12 -3.37
N VAL A 609 11.89 -12.95 -2.79
CA VAL A 609 13.07 -12.60 -2.01
C VAL A 609 12.66 -12.35 -0.57
N GLU A 610 13.12 -13.21 0.34
CA GLU A 610 12.95 -13.03 1.77
C GLU A 610 14.21 -12.43 2.39
N VAL A 611 14.09 -11.30 3.10
CA VAL A 611 15.23 -10.57 3.66
C VAL A 611 15.29 -10.81 5.16
N THR A 612 16.39 -11.35 5.69
CA THR A 612 16.56 -11.50 7.16
C THR A 612 16.77 -10.14 7.82
N ASN A 613 16.53 -10.03 9.13
CA ASN A 613 16.69 -8.79 9.90
C ASN A 613 16.00 -7.59 9.25
N ALA A 614 14.82 -7.80 8.67
CA ALA A 614 14.05 -6.74 8.03
C ALA A 614 12.58 -6.95 8.36
N HIS A 615 11.85 -5.85 8.52
CA HIS A 615 10.41 -5.84 8.76
C HIS A 615 9.72 -4.75 7.92
N HIS A 616 8.43 -4.53 8.18
CA HIS A 616 7.56 -3.66 7.40
C HIS A 616 7.87 -2.16 7.44
N SER A 617 8.58 -1.73 8.48
CA SER A 617 8.61 -0.34 8.95
C SER A 617 10.06 0.13 9.09
N ASP A 618 10.23 1.25 9.80
CA ASP A 618 11.50 1.90 10.08
C ASP A 618 12.57 0.97 10.66
N SER A 619 13.80 1.12 10.17
CA SER A 619 15.01 0.44 10.66
C SER A 619 16.04 1.41 11.24
N THR A 620 15.64 2.64 11.62
CA THR A 620 16.56 3.73 12.00
C THR A 620 16.28 4.32 13.39
N ALA A 621 15.10 4.16 13.96
CA ALA A 621 14.85 4.53 15.35
C ALA A 621 15.71 3.69 16.32
N ALA A 622 16.01 4.28 17.49
CA ALA A 622 16.84 3.64 18.50
C ALA A 622 16.30 2.25 18.91
N GLY A 623 17.14 1.24 18.74
CA GLY A 623 16.84 -0.17 19.02
C GLY A 623 16.33 -0.94 17.79
N PHE A 624 15.92 -0.24 16.73
CA PHE A 624 15.75 -0.83 15.40
C PHE A 624 17.01 -0.63 14.55
N ASP A 625 17.66 0.52 14.69
CA ASP A 625 18.90 0.90 14.01
C ASP A 625 20.03 -0.13 14.06
N ASN A 626 20.18 -0.79 15.21
CA ASN A 626 21.21 -1.79 15.43
C ASN A 626 20.76 -3.24 15.17
N ARG A 627 19.48 -3.47 14.87
CA ARG A 627 18.86 -4.80 14.72
C ARG A 627 18.35 -5.12 13.34
N TYR A 628 17.85 -4.11 12.63
CA TYR A 628 17.18 -4.29 11.36
C TYR A 628 17.87 -3.51 10.25
N VAL A 629 17.65 -3.96 9.02
CA VAL A 629 18.09 -3.30 7.79
C VAL A 629 16.87 -2.80 7.01
N PRO A 630 17.02 -1.73 6.21
CA PRO A 630 15.89 -1.12 5.52
C PRO A 630 15.40 -2.00 4.37
N LEU A 631 14.12 -2.38 4.40
CA LEU A 631 13.50 -3.14 3.31
C LEU A 631 13.41 -2.33 2.01
N GLY A 632 13.37 -0.99 2.11
CA GLY A 632 13.36 -0.07 0.97
C GLY A 632 14.53 -0.25 0.01
N TYR A 633 15.72 -0.60 0.53
CA TYR A 633 16.90 -0.92 -0.28
C TYR A 633 16.67 -2.12 -1.21
N TYR A 634 15.99 -3.16 -0.71
CA TYR A 634 15.68 -4.35 -1.50
C TYR A 634 14.49 -4.15 -2.44
N TYR A 635 13.54 -3.28 -2.08
CA TYR A 635 12.47 -2.88 -2.97
C TYR A 635 12.99 -2.13 -4.20
N GLN A 636 13.92 -1.19 -4.01
CA GLN A 636 14.54 -0.47 -5.12
C GLN A 636 15.36 -1.41 -6.03
N GLN A 637 16.17 -2.31 -5.46
CA GLN A 637 16.85 -3.33 -6.25
C GLN A 637 15.90 -4.23 -7.03
N ALA A 638 14.72 -4.56 -6.49
CA ALA A 638 13.73 -5.36 -7.19
C ALA A 638 13.15 -4.63 -8.42
N LEU A 639 12.98 -3.30 -8.33
CA LEU A 639 12.60 -2.48 -9.48
C LEU A 639 13.70 -2.48 -10.55
N ASP A 640 14.97 -2.32 -10.14
CA ASP A 640 16.11 -2.36 -11.07
C ASP A 640 16.22 -3.72 -11.78
N LEU A 641 16.08 -4.84 -11.05
CA LEU A 641 16.11 -6.19 -11.60
C LEU A 641 14.95 -6.44 -12.58
N MET A 642 13.75 -5.94 -12.25
CA MET A 642 12.59 -6.07 -13.14
C MET A 642 12.75 -5.23 -14.40
N TRP A 643 13.29 -4.02 -14.27
CA TRP A 643 13.60 -3.18 -15.42
C TRP A 643 14.60 -3.86 -16.35
N ASP A 644 15.72 -4.36 -15.81
CA ASP A 644 16.72 -5.12 -16.57
C ASP A 644 16.09 -6.33 -17.28
N HIS A 645 15.17 -7.03 -16.61
CA HIS A 645 14.44 -8.14 -17.21
C HIS A 645 13.63 -7.70 -18.43
N LEU A 646 12.86 -6.63 -18.31
CA LEU A 646 12.00 -6.13 -19.37
C LEU A 646 12.78 -5.50 -20.54
N THR A 647 13.86 -4.77 -20.25
CA THR A 647 14.57 -3.99 -21.28
C THR A 647 15.75 -4.71 -21.91
N THR A 648 16.33 -5.71 -21.22
CA THR A 648 17.53 -6.42 -21.71
C THR A 648 17.33 -7.93 -21.82
N GLY A 649 16.22 -8.48 -21.33
CA GLY A 649 15.96 -9.92 -21.31
C GLY A 649 16.76 -10.66 -20.22
N ARG A 650 17.35 -9.95 -19.26
CA ARG A 650 18.06 -10.56 -18.13
C ARG A 650 17.09 -11.43 -17.32
N ALA A 651 17.49 -12.64 -16.95
CA ALA A 651 16.65 -13.49 -16.11
C ALA A 651 16.44 -12.86 -14.72
N LEU A 652 15.20 -12.92 -14.21
CA LEU A 652 14.93 -12.61 -12.81
C LEU A 652 15.66 -13.61 -11.90
N PRO A 653 16.12 -13.19 -10.71
CA PRO A 653 16.77 -14.10 -9.78
C PRO A 653 15.79 -15.20 -9.33
N PRO A 654 16.27 -16.41 -9.04
CA PRO A 654 15.42 -17.42 -8.42
C PRO A 654 15.00 -16.98 -7.01
N SER A 655 13.88 -17.55 -6.53
CA SER A 655 13.40 -17.29 -5.17
C SER A 655 14.45 -17.65 -4.12
N GLN A 656 14.69 -16.76 -3.17
CA GLN A 656 15.83 -16.84 -2.25
C GLN A 656 15.61 -16.14 -0.91
N VAL A 657 16.45 -16.49 0.05
CA VAL A 657 16.67 -15.75 1.30
C VAL A 657 17.93 -14.92 1.15
N VAL A 658 17.85 -13.61 1.35
CA VAL A 658 19.01 -12.74 1.46
C VAL A 658 19.38 -12.62 2.93
N ARG A 659 20.56 -13.13 3.28
CA ARG A 659 21.10 -13.12 4.64
C ARG A 659 21.84 -11.82 4.92
N THR A 660 21.16 -10.90 5.59
CA THR A 660 21.68 -9.59 5.98
C THR A 660 22.43 -9.67 7.31
N VAL A 661 23.20 -8.62 7.61
CA VAL A 661 23.94 -8.49 8.88
C VAL A 661 23.50 -7.19 9.55
N PRO A 662 22.87 -7.24 10.75
CA PRO A 662 22.56 -6.04 11.51
C PRO A 662 23.79 -5.18 11.76
N ARG A 663 23.60 -3.86 11.86
CA ARG A 663 24.70 -2.92 12.09
C ARG A 663 25.35 -3.09 13.46
N GLY A 664 24.61 -3.61 14.45
CA GLY A 664 25.08 -3.74 15.82
C GLY A 664 25.30 -2.38 16.49
N GLY A 665 26.06 -2.36 17.59
CA GLY A 665 26.27 -1.16 18.39
C GLY A 665 25.12 -0.84 19.36
N GLU A 666 25.23 0.32 20.02
CA GLU A 666 24.23 0.79 20.98
C GLU A 666 22.97 1.31 20.28
N PRO A 667 21.76 1.05 20.80
CA PRO A 667 20.52 1.64 20.30
C PRO A 667 20.60 3.17 20.12
N GLY A 668 20.25 3.66 18.93
CA GLY A 668 20.29 5.07 18.56
C GLY A 668 21.69 5.58 18.20
N ARG A 669 22.67 4.68 18.11
CA ARG A 669 24.08 4.95 17.75
C ARG A 669 24.66 3.81 16.92
N ALA A 670 23.84 3.10 16.15
CA ALA A 670 24.33 2.11 15.21
C ALA A 670 25.35 2.74 14.24
N PRO A 671 26.40 2.00 13.84
CA PRO A 671 27.32 2.49 12.82
C PRO A 671 26.61 2.69 11.48
N GLU A 672 27.28 3.32 10.52
CA GLU A 672 26.73 3.53 9.19
C GLU A 672 26.41 2.21 8.48
N LEU A 673 25.26 2.15 7.78
CA LEU A 673 24.84 1.03 6.96
C LEU A 673 25.75 0.90 5.75
N THR A 674 26.40 -0.24 5.59
CA THR A 674 27.29 -0.50 4.45
C THR A 674 26.76 -1.64 3.57
N PRO A 675 27.26 -1.80 2.33
CA PRO A 675 26.93 -2.97 1.50
C PRO A 675 27.22 -4.32 2.15
N ALA A 676 28.10 -4.38 3.16
CA ALA A 676 28.35 -5.61 3.93
C ALA A 676 27.15 -5.98 4.83
N ASN A 677 26.36 -5.00 5.26
CA ASN A 677 25.13 -5.24 6.04
C ASN A 677 23.97 -5.68 5.15
N VAL A 678 23.93 -5.16 3.92
CA VAL A 678 22.85 -5.36 2.95
C VAL A 678 23.38 -5.98 1.65
N PRO A 679 23.78 -7.26 1.67
CA PRO A 679 24.25 -7.92 0.45
C PRO A 679 23.17 -7.88 -0.65
N PRO A 680 23.56 -7.82 -1.93
CA PRO A 680 22.62 -7.69 -3.04
C PRO A 680 21.79 -8.96 -3.22
N ILE A 681 20.66 -8.83 -3.93
CA ILE A 681 19.87 -9.99 -4.37
C ILE A 681 20.71 -10.79 -5.39
N ALA A 682 21.00 -12.05 -5.10
CA ALA A 682 21.91 -12.84 -5.92
C ALA A 682 21.20 -13.37 -7.18
N ALA A 683 21.85 -13.24 -8.34
CA ALA A 683 21.39 -13.91 -9.57
C ALA A 683 21.51 -15.44 -9.47
N ASP A 684 22.54 -15.91 -8.75
CA ASP A 684 22.74 -17.32 -8.41
C ASP A 684 22.97 -17.48 -6.90
N PRO A 685 21.89 -17.58 -6.10
CA PRO A 685 22.02 -17.77 -4.66
C PRO A 685 22.55 -19.15 -4.32
N ALA A 686 23.31 -19.21 -3.22
CA ALA A 686 23.85 -20.46 -2.70
C ALA A 686 22.72 -21.50 -2.48
N PRO A 687 22.98 -22.81 -2.60
CA PRO A 687 21.94 -23.83 -2.46
C PRO A 687 21.16 -23.76 -1.14
N GLY A 688 21.82 -23.31 -0.06
CA GLY A 688 21.23 -23.12 1.27
C GLY A 688 20.37 -21.87 1.42
N ASP A 689 20.37 -20.97 0.44
CA ASP A 689 19.60 -19.73 0.43
C ASP A 689 18.43 -19.78 -0.56
N ARG A 690 18.37 -20.80 -1.41
CA ARG A 690 17.26 -20.97 -2.36
C ARG A 690 15.96 -21.33 -1.64
N VAL A 691 14.91 -20.55 -1.88
CA VAL A 691 13.53 -20.92 -1.57
C VAL A 691 13.07 -21.90 -2.64
N ARG A 692 12.59 -23.07 -2.23
CA ARG A 692 12.26 -24.16 -3.16
C ARG A 692 10.77 -24.44 -3.17
N LEU A 693 10.26 -24.69 -4.36
CA LEU A 693 8.93 -25.25 -4.56
C LEU A 693 9.07 -26.77 -4.75
N ARG A 694 8.37 -27.55 -3.93
CA ARG A 694 8.22 -29.00 -4.08
C ARG A 694 6.76 -29.32 -4.30
N GLY A 695 6.34 -29.30 -5.57
CA GLY A 695 4.91 -29.19 -5.90
C GLY A 695 4.39 -27.85 -5.38
N THR A 696 3.32 -27.87 -4.58
CA THR A 696 2.71 -26.69 -3.94
C THR A 696 3.27 -26.38 -2.55
N ALA A 697 4.30 -27.10 -2.08
CA ALA A 697 4.98 -26.81 -0.83
C ALA A 697 6.11 -25.78 -1.04
N VAL A 698 6.10 -24.73 -0.23
CA VAL A 698 7.13 -23.68 -0.20
C VAL A 698 8.09 -24.01 0.94
N ASP A 699 9.32 -24.39 0.59
CA ASP A 699 10.41 -24.65 1.53
C ASP A 699 11.34 -23.44 1.57
N VAL A 700 11.23 -22.65 2.64
CA VAL A 700 12.11 -21.51 2.93
C VAL A 700 13.28 -21.98 3.80
N PRO A 701 14.53 -21.66 3.46
CA PRO A 701 15.65 -21.87 4.37
C PRO A 701 15.48 -21.12 5.69
N ASP A 702 16.04 -21.68 6.76
CA ASP A 702 16.04 -21.01 8.06
C ASP A 702 16.93 -19.77 8.09
#